data_AF-A0A6P4JMN9-F1
#
_entry.id   AF-A0A6P4JMN9-F1
#
_cell.length_a   1.000
_cell.length_b   1.000
_cell.length_c   1.000
_cell.angle_alpha   90.00
_cell.angle_beta   90.00
_cell.angle_gamma   90.00
#
_symmetry.space_group_name_H-M   'P 1'
#
loop_
_entity.id
_entity.type
_entity.pdbx_description
1 polymer ?
#
loop_
_entity_poly.entity_id
_entity_poly.type
_entity_poly.pdbx_seq_one_letter_code
_entity_poly.pdbx_strand_id
1 'polypeptide(L)'
;MASVEIESLPGKQRSQEPGKHRKHFVASRSGEKNNYTTLTFRRALIDRRTPLTNARVKCSQLEVSGGSMGQLGVPLLGLALLGALGPVLAGTEIACGSLEINEIADFRKLQNCTHVVGHVRIAYLEVPSSNFSLQTLSSNISEISDYLLVHRCSGLSSLQEIFPRLRIIRGQGLLLDQYALVVYENRNLRELGLVELLRVQRGFIRIESNPMLCFVETIDWMYLMGNGTQQHYNLKYNKPPSQCPLCGGLTADYDFRQNQSLQHCWNLNSTQLRPGPQRIKDCPEACAGLGCDSAGKCCDHNCVTGCSSQNCSLCANYQGKWGCVNQCLASYEINRRKCISNKECRDLGRIPMVRGSLCVEKCPGNQKKVVDAKGVVHCQVMCKGDFHVKSAADLEFLQDCVTINGSLIIELTDIKEKIVEALENTLASVKQITGYLKVIHSAQLLTLSFLQNLDLIRGDTLVENKYALFVLNNYHLEHIWPPNHQVIIQNGKIYFHLNPRLCYEKIQQLQSSMKSAENISVADVSPNSNGERMICVDAVRTLSPKVDDLNSTAVRIILDYIDGDALQTLIGYSYYYKEAPLQNVTMYDGRHGCGHDNWLMHVVPSKSRRHVIGGLKPYTQYAYFVKTLTRTDYHLKVDAYSTIAYFQTLPDRPSPVFRIHGNSEISSQIVLHWWPPRRPNGAIKKYWVTFEKHNSTKGEKTHNYLSSMPLGSKTAECECMDVVPYDSGPQPDDEEYYNKDALTYEEALPNLIYVSRYQKTPQKRFDTVKDYADLLSIKKDVAPSTPPTTTPAPTEADLFNEKLHALNYERIRKKIERKQMDLQDTDIDSYNIRHAMPKCQSSHASVGQQVEEKCVIEEIPEGIDLPGNQHFYTLAQLEPETTYRVTVRACVDGVINGCSTPAEALVQTTSLRMERFMRGV
;
A
#
# COMPACT_ATOMS: atom_id res chain seq x y z
N MET A 1 -35.81 -44.78 -31.58
CA MET A 1 -36.23 -44.94 -33.00
C MET A 1 -35.54 -43.84 -33.79
N ALA A 2 -34.66 -44.25 -34.71
CA ALA A 2 -34.14 -43.56 -35.90
C ALA A 2 -33.44 -42.19 -35.71
N SER A 3 -32.33 -41.85 -36.38
CA SER A 3 -31.40 -42.51 -37.29
C SER A 3 -30.35 -41.44 -37.64
N VAL A 4 -29.05 -41.75 -37.68
CA VAL A 4 -28.12 -41.24 -38.71
C VAL A 4 -27.03 -42.29 -38.94
N GLU A 5 -27.05 -42.90 -40.13
CA GLU A 5 -25.99 -43.73 -40.75
C GLU A 5 -24.85 -42.83 -41.29
N ILE A 6 -23.55 -43.14 -41.11
CA ILE A 6 -22.65 -43.99 -41.96
C ILE A 6 -22.60 -43.46 -43.42
N GLU A 7 -21.49 -43.07 -44.08
CA GLU A 7 -20.21 -43.73 -44.42
C GLU A 7 -19.35 -42.66 -45.18
N SER A 8 -18.01 -42.61 -45.26
CA SER A 8 -17.11 -43.60 -45.89
C SER A 8 -15.64 -43.08 -45.90
N LEU A 9 -14.71 -44.03 -45.78
CA LEU A 9 -13.24 -44.03 -45.99
C LEU A 9 -12.89 -43.90 -47.51
N PRO A 10 -11.61 -43.98 -48.03
CA PRO A 10 -10.41 -44.60 -47.47
C PRO A 10 -9.01 -44.02 -47.87
N GLY A 11 -7.93 -44.63 -47.34
CA GLY A 11 -6.59 -44.50 -47.94
C GLY A 11 -5.43 -45.09 -47.12
N LYS A 12 -5.23 -46.42 -47.19
CA LYS A 12 -4.08 -47.17 -46.66
C LYS A 12 -2.75 -46.74 -47.28
N GLN A 13 -1.64 -46.78 -46.53
CA GLN A 13 -0.53 -47.70 -46.80
C GLN A 13 0.44 -47.81 -45.61
N ARG A 14 1.18 -48.93 -45.60
CA ARG A 14 1.71 -49.70 -44.48
C ARG A 14 3.20 -49.96 -44.73
N SER A 15 3.98 -50.13 -43.64
CA SER A 15 5.22 -50.94 -43.46
C SER A 15 6.26 -50.17 -42.63
N GLN A 16 6.51 -50.52 -41.36
CA GLN A 16 7.30 -51.63 -40.78
C GLN A 16 8.83 -51.41 -40.82
N GLU A 17 9.35 -50.92 -39.66
CA GLU A 17 10.46 -51.45 -38.84
C GLU A 17 11.90 -51.67 -39.44
N PRO A 18 12.94 -51.92 -38.60
CA PRO A 18 13.36 -51.29 -37.35
C PRO A 18 14.91 -51.12 -37.29
N GLY A 19 15.50 -50.52 -36.23
CA GLY A 19 16.91 -50.81 -35.94
C GLY A 19 17.74 -49.85 -35.06
N LYS A 20 17.85 -50.23 -33.79
CA LYS A 20 19.10 -50.36 -33.00
C LYS A 20 20.02 -49.14 -32.73
N HIS A 21 20.12 -48.91 -31.41
CA HIS A 21 21.33 -48.90 -30.58
C HIS A 21 22.21 -47.64 -30.45
N ARG A 22 22.27 -47.23 -29.16
CA ARG A 22 23.45 -47.05 -28.30
C ARG A 22 24.26 -45.76 -28.42
N LYS A 23 24.33 -45.15 -27.22
CA LYS A 23 25.53 -44.78 -26.45
C LYS A 23 26.05 -43.33 -26.57
N HIS A 24 25.95 -42.70 -25.40
CA HIS A 24 27.06 -42.12 -24.63
C HIS A 24 27.68 -40.77 -25.05
N PHE A 25 27.46 -39.83 -24.13
CA PHE A 25 28.48 -39.13 -23.33
C PHE A 25 29.15 -37.86 -23.88
N VAL A 26 29.30 -36.96 -22.91
CA VAL A 26 30.28 -35.89 -22.69
C VAL A 26 30.23 -34.62 -23.55
N ALA A 27 29.86 -33.57 -22.83
CA ALA A 27 30.69 -32.39 -22.55
C ALA A 27 30.93 -31.32 -23.62
N SER A 28 30.54 -30.12 -23.17
CA SER A 28 31.42 -28.98 -22.89
C SER A 28 31.41 -27.81 -23.86
N ARG A 29 31.17 -26.67 -23.21
CA ARG A 29 31.81 -25.35 -23.38
C ARG A 29 31.75 -24.67 -24.73
N SER A 30 31.05 -23.55 -24.74
CA SER A 30 31.55 -22.17 -25.01
C SER A 30 30.36 -21.38 -25.55
N GLY A 31 29.90 -20.29 -24.95
CA GLY A 31 30.72 -19.11 -24.67
C GLY A 31 30.80 -18.28 -25.95
N GLU A 32 29.73 -17.59 -26.34
CA GLU A 32 29.83 -16.54 -27.34
C GLU A 32 28.83 -15.40 -27.12
N LYS A 33 29.33 -14.21 -27.40
CA LYS A 33 28.84 -12.89 -27.03
C LYS A 33 27.69 -12.48 -27.94
N ASN A 34 26.56 -12.06 -27.36
CA ASN A 34 25.53 -11.35 -28.12
C ASN A 34 25.81 -9.84 -28.13
N ASN A 35 26.18 -9.36 -29.31
CA ASN A 35 26.14 -7.95 -29.69
C ASN A 35 24.70 -7.45 -29.69
N TYR A 36 24.41 -6.39 -28.92
CA TYR A 36 23.17 -5.64 -29.05
C TYR A 36 23.32 -4.60 -30.16
N THR A 37 22.69 -4.87 -31.30
CA THR A 37 22.44 -3.89 -32.35
C THR A 37 21.14 -3.15 -32.06
N THR A 38 21.24 -1.85 -31.85
CA THR A 38 20.16 -0.85 -31.82
C THR A 38 19.28 -0.95 -33.06
N LEU A 39 17.97 -1.17 -32.86
CA LEU A 39 16.94 -1.00 -33.89
C LEU A 39 16.01 0.15 -33.53
N THR A 40 16.15 1.20 -34.33
CA THR A 40 15.31 2.40 -34.43
C THR A 40 13.93 2.05 -35.00
N PHE A 41 12.86 2.35 -34.27
CA PHE A 41 11.49 2.27 -34.79
C PHE A 41 11.08 3.59 -35.45
N ARG A 42 10.96 3.57 -36.78
CA ARG A 42 10.30 4.60 -37.59
C ARG A 42 8.77 4.39 -37.57
N ARG A 43 8.04 5.46 -37.25
CA ARG A 43 6.58 5.59 -37.45
C ARG A 43 6.24 5.58 -38.94
N ALA A 44 5.35 4.70 -39.37
CA ALA A 44 4.71 4.73 -40.68
C ALA A 44 3.34 5.40 -40.58
N LEU A 45 3.14 6.42 -41.41
CA LEU A 45 1.88 7.09 -41.73
C LEU A 45 1.07 6.22 -42.70
N ILE A 46 -0.23 6.06 -42.48
CA ILE A 46 -1.19 5.69 -43.53
C ILE A 46 -2.37 6.66 -43.50
N ASP A 47 -2.63 7.15 -44.70
CA ASP A 47 -3.46 8.26 -45.15
C ASP A 47 -4.90 7.79 -45.46
N ARG A 48 -5.92 8.57 -45.07
CA ARG A 48 -7.28 8.53 -45.65
C ARG A 48 -7.90 9.94 -45.64
N ARG A 49 -7.73 10.66 -46.76
CA ARG A 49 -8.58 11.76 -47.28
C ARG A 49 -9.89 11.16 -47.85
N THR A 50 -11.10 11.73 -47.91
CA THR A 50 -11.72 13.08 -48.02
C THR A 50 -13.26 12.86 -48.14
N PRO A 51 -14.17 13.85 -48.36
CA PRO A 51 -14.31 15.22 -47.85
C PRO A 51 -15.74 15.52 -47.31
N LEU A 52 -15.91 16.63 -46.57
CA LEU A 52 -17.20 17.22 -46.21
C LEU A 52 -17.34 18.62 -46.84
N THR A 53 -18.51 18.86 -47.44
CA THR A 53 -18.90 20.07 -48.17
C THR A 53 -19.62 21.09 -47.28
N ASN A 54 -19.32 22.37 -47.57
CA ASN A 54 -19.96 23.65 -47.22
C ASN A 54 -21.41 23.68 -46.71
N ALA A 55 -21.69 24.56 -45.73
CA ALA A 55 -22.59 25.71 -45.90
C ALA A 55 -22.51 26.73 -44.74
N ARG A 56 -22.44 28.02 -45.09
CA ARG A 56 -22.62 29.21 -44.25
C ARG A 56 -24.11 29.39 -43.90
N VAL A 57 -24.44 30.17 -42.85
CA VAL A 57 -25.37 31.34 -42.90
C VAL A 57 -25.58 32.01 -41.52
N LYS A 58 -25.34 33.33 -41.53
CA LYS A 58 -25.93 34.52 -40.85
C LYS A 58 -26.28 34.56 -39.35
N CYS A 59 -25.72 35.62 -38.74
CA CYS A 59 -26.26 36.38 -37.61
C CYS A 59 -27.45 37.26 -38.03
N SER A 60 -28.40 37.47 -37.11
CA SER A 60 -29.38 38.55 -37.15
C SER A 60 -29.77 38.98 -35.73
N GLN A 61 -29.76 40.31 -35.55
CA GLN A 61 -30.19 41.08 -34.38
C GLN A 61 -31.71 40.98 -34.16
N LEU A 62 -32.15 41.29 -32.93
CA LEU A 62 -33.52 41.68 -32.61
C LEU A 62 -33.48 42.82 -31.58
N GLU A 63 -33.85 44.01 -32.05
CA GLU A 63 -34.35 45.13 -31.23
C GLU A 63 -35.87 45.00 -31.10
N VAL A 64 -36.43 45.38 -29.93
CA VAL A 64 -37.81 45.86 -29.81
C VAL A 64 -37.85 47.01 -28.78
N SER A 65 -38.71 47.97 -29.12
CA SER A 65 -38.91 49.37 -28.75
C SER A 65 -39.49 49.72 -27.36
N GLY A 66 -38.95 50.83 -26.79
CA GLY A 66 -39.59 52.09 -26.34
C GLY A 66 -41.00 52.17 -25.73
N GLY A 67 -41.13 52.94 -24.62
CA GLY A 67 -42.40 53.48 -24.13
C GLY A 67 -42.36 54.31 -22.83
N SER A 68 -42.17 55.64 -22.97
CA SER A 68 -42.74 56.80 -22.24
C SER A 68 -42.64 57.04 -20.71
N MET A 69 -42.41 58.33 -20.41
CA MET A 69 -42.30 59.05 -19.13
C MET A 69 -43.60 59.20 -18.31
N GLY A 70 -43.43 59.44 -17.01
CA GLY A 70 -44.36 60.17 -16.15
C GLY A 70 -43.64 60.70 -14.88
N GLN A 71 -43.36 62.01 -14.84
CA GLN A 71 -42.88 62.75 -13.65
C GLN A 71 -44.07 63.21 -12.79
N LEU A 72 -43.91 63.25 -11.46
CA LEU A 72 -44.60 64.18 -10.55
C LEU A 72 -43.70 64.44 -9.33
N GLY A 73 -43.55 65.72 -8.95
CA GLY A 73 -42.48 66.25 -8.10
C GLY A 73 -42.73 66.37 -6.59
N VAL A 74 -41.62 66.46 -5.84
CA VAL A 74 -41.16 67.47 -4.83
C VAL A 74 -42.26 68.09 -3.90
N PRO A 75 -42.10 68.22 -2.55
CA PRO A 75 -40.91 68.79 -1.89
C PRO A 75 -40.43 68.22 -0.52
N LEU A 76 -39.24 68.74 -0.15
CA LEU A 76 -38.49 68.64 1.10
C LEU A 76 -39.26 69.07 2.36
N LEU A 77 -38.92 68.46 3.50
CA LEU A 77 -38.62 69.15 4.76
C LEU A 77 -37.85 68.19 5.69
N GLY A 78 -36.70 68.65 6.20
CA GLY A 78 -35.71 67.84 6.89
C GLY A 78 -35.88 67.74 8.41
N LEU A 79 -35.03 66.90 9.02
CA LEU A 79 -34.32 67.17 10.27
C LEU A 79 -33.31 66.04 10.54
N ALA A 80 -32.12 66.45 10.95
CA ALA A 80 -30.97 65.62 11.27
C ALA A 80 -31.15 64.86 12.60
N LEU A 81 -30.57 63.66 12.70
CA LEU A 81 -29.55 63.25 13.70
C LEU A 81 -29.34 61.72 13.74
N LEU A 82 -28.07 61.33 13.54
CA LEU A 82 -27.32 60.22 14.14
C LEU A 82 -27.70 58.75 13.84
N GLY A 83 -26.72 58.04 13.26
CA GLY A 83 -26.68 56.58 13.25
C GLY A 83 -25.74 56.01 12.18
N ALA A 84 -24.42 56.17 12.37
CA ALA A 84 -23.42 55.57 11.51
C ALA A 84 -23.40 54.03 11.66
N LEU A 85 -23.88 53.33 10.63
CA LEU A 85 -23.50 51.95 10.32
C LEU A 85 -23.39 51.85 8.79
N GLY A 86 -22.21 52.17 8.27
CA GLY A 86 -21.88 51.86 6.87
C GLY A 86 -21.83 50.33 6.70
N PRO A 87 -22.40 49.76 5.64
CA PRO A 87 -22.26 48.34 5.38
C PRO A 87 -20.80 48.05 5.03
N VAL A 88 -20.18 47.16 5.81
CA VAL A 88 -18.90 46.55 5.47
C VAL A 88 -19.11 45.75 4.18
N LEU A 89 -18.55 46.25 3.08
CA LEU A 89 -18.41 45.51 1.82
C LEU A 89 -17.47 44.32 2.08
N ALA A 90 -18.03 43.15 2.37
CA ALA A 90 -17.32 41.89 2.32
C ALA A 90 -16.98 41.59 0.84
N GLY A 91 -15.71 41.70 0.47
CA GLY A 91 -15.23 41.36 -0.87
C GLY A 91 -15.55 39.90 -1.19
N THR A 92 -16.16 39.66 -2.35
CA THR A 92 -16.47 38.33 -2.86
C THR A 92 -15.18 37.61 -3.29
N GLU A 93 -14.69 36.68 -2.46
CA GLU A 93 -13.57 35.79 -2.80
C GLU A 93 -13.96 34.88 -3.97
N ILE A 94 -13.23 34.91 -5.08
CA ILE A 94 -13.49 34.09 -6.29
C ILE A 94 -12.53 32.90 -6.31
N ALA A 95 -13.10 31.70 -6.44
CA ALA A 95 -12.39 30.43 -6.58
C ALA A 95 -12.32 29.98 -8.06
N CYS A 96 -11.18 29.46 -8.48
CA CYS A 96 -10.95 28.96 -9.84
C CYS A 96 -10.63 27.47 -9.83
N GLY A 97 -10.88 26.77 -10.93
CA GLY A 97 -10.41 25.39 -11.12
C GLY A 97 -8.90 25.33 -11.39
N SER A 98 -8.39 24.14 -11.74
CA SER A 98 -6.99 23.95 -12.15
C SER A 98 -6.61 24.88 -13.31
N LEU A 99 -5.40 25.43 -13.24
CA LEU A 99 -4.90 26.43 -14.18
C LEU A 99 -3.67 25.89 -14.91
N GLU A 100 -3.78 25.78 -16.23
CA GLU A 100 -2.65 25.49 -17.12
C GLU A 100 -2.31 26.73 -17.95
N ILE A 101 -1.05 27.13 -17.85
CA ILE A 101 -0.46 28.32 -18.46
C ILE A 101 0.70 27.86 -19.33
N ASN A 102 0.48 27.88 -20.63
CA ASN A 102 1.50 27.53 -21.62
C ASN A 102 1.88 28.77 -22.46
N GLU A 103 1.00 29.78 -22.53
CA GLU A 103 1.23 31.03 -23.26
C GLU A 103 0.96 32.26 -22.41
N ILE A 104 1.51 33.42 -22.78
CA ILE A 104 1.31 34.69 -22.05
C ILE A 104 -0.18 35.08 -21.97
N ALA A 105 -0.97 34.76 -23.01
CA ALA A 105 -2.40 35.04 -23.02
C ALA A 105 -3.17 34.27 -21.91
N ASP A 106 -2.65 33.11 -21.48
CA ASP A 106 -3.29 32.29 -20.44
C ASP A 106 -3.26 32.94 -19.06
N PHE A 107 -2.40 33.93 -18.82
CA PHE A 107 -2.37 34.67 -17.55
C PHE A 107 -3.67 35.44 -17.29
N ARG A 108 -4.48 35.70 -18.32
CA ARG A 108 -5.85 36.23 -18.14
C ARG A 108 -6.71 35.30 -17.27
N LYS A 109 -6.45 33.99 -17.25
CA LYS A 109 -7.14 33.01 -16.39
C LYS A 109 -6.84 33.22 -14.90
N LEU A 110 -5.73 33.88 -14.57
CA LEU A 110 -5.36 34.22 -13.19
C LEU A 110 -6.04 35.50 -12.69
N GLN A 111 -6.60 36.31 -13.59
CA GLN A 111 -7.23 37.58 -13.22
C GLN A 111 -8.46 37.32 -12.36
N ASN A 112 -8.61 38.12 -11.30
CA ASN A 112 -9.67 38.01 -10.29
C ASN A 112 -9.69 36.69 -9.50
N CYS A 113 -8.72 35.79 -9.71
CA CYS A 113 -8.61 34.56 -8.96
C CYS A 113 -7.91 34.78 -7.61
N THR A 114 -8.52 34.31 -6.53
CA THR A 114 -7.93 34.42 -5.17
C THR A 114 -7.58 33.06 -4.57
N HIS A 115 -8.25 31.99 -5.01
CA HIS A 115 -8.08 30.62 -4.52
C HIS A 115 -8.18 29.63 -5.69
N VAL A 116 -7.19 28.75 -5.84
CA VAL A 116 -7.20 27.71 -6.87
C VAL A 116 -7.62 26.37 -6.25
N VAL A 117 -8.77 25.86 -6.68
CA VAL A 117 -9.27 24.51 -6.39
C VAL A 117 -8.74 23.58 -7.47
N GLY A 118 -7.51 23.13 -7.27
CA GLY A 118 -6.77 22.30 -8.20
C GLY A 118 -5.28 22.61 -8.16
N HIS A 119 -4.61 22.35 -9.27
CA HIS A 119 -3.19 22.64 -9.45
C HIS A 119 -2.97 23.88 -10.34
N VAL A 120 -1.79 24.47 -10.22
CA VAL A 120 -1.30 25.51 -11.13
C VAL A 120 -0.06 25.00 -11.85
N ARG A 121 -0.10 24.99 -13.18
CA ARG A 121 1.00 24.54 -14.02
C ARG A 121 1.39 25.65 -14.98
N ILE A 122 2.62 26.15 -14.83
CA ILE A 122 3.26 27.08 -15.76
C ILE A 122 4.39 26.32 -16.44
N ALA A 123 4.23 26.04 -17.73
CA ALA A 123 5.20 25.24 -18.46
C ALA A 123 5.48 25.78 -19.85
N TYR A 124 6.72 25.68 -20.32
CA TYR A 124 7.13 26.04 -21.68
C TYR A 124 6.81 27.49 -22.08
N LEU A 125 6.79 28.40 -21.10
CA LEU A 125 6.50 29.80 -21.32
C LEU A 125 7.73 30.56 -21.84
N GLU A 126 7.57 31.36 -22.88
CA GLU A 126 8.59 32.28 -23.37
C GLU A 126 8.15 33.73 -23.14
N VAL A 127 8.80 34.42 -22.19
CA VAL A 127 8.53 35.84 -21.92
C VAL A 127 9.47 36.71 -22.78
N PRO A 128 8.96 37.52 -23.71
CA PRO A 128 9.78 38.36 -24.57
C PRO A 128 10.45 39.48 -23.77
N SER A 129 11.71 39.76 -24.12
CA SER A 129 12.58 40.71 -23.40
C SER A 129 12.32 42.19 -23.73
N SER A 130 11.39 42.52 -24.63
CA SER A 130 11.11 43.90 -25.09
C SER A 130 9.77 44.44 -24.56
N ASN A 131 9.82 45.52 -23.76
CA ASN A 131 8.68 46.36 -23.32
C ASN A 131 7.46 45.67 -22.67
N PHE A 132 7.54 44.39 -22.29
CA PHE A 132 6.46 43.71 -21.59
C PHE A 132 6.60 43.91 -20.07
N SER A 133 5.64 44.63 -19.46
CA SER A 133 5.62 44.80 -18.00
C SER A 133 5.13 43.51 -17.34
N LEU A 134 6.04 42.83 -16.63
CA LEU A 134 5.75 41.61 -15.86
C LEU A 134 4.66 41.83 -14.78
N GLN A 135 4.39 43.09 -14.40
CA GLN A 135 3.27 43.44 -13.52
C GLN A 135 1.89 43.05 -14.11
N THR A 136 1.78 42.96 -15.44
CA THR A 136 0.55 42.49 -16.10
C THR A 136 0.25 41.00 -15.88
N LEU A 137 1.24 40.23 -15.42
CA LEU A 137 1.14 38.81 -15.09
C LEU A 137 0.77 38.55 -13.63
N SER A 138 0.70 39.60 -12.80
CA SER A 138 0.45 39.50 -11.37
C SER A 138 -0.94 38.93 -11.08
N SER A 139 -0.98 37.94 -10.19
CA SER A 139 -2.22 37.35 -9.68
C SER A 139 -2.48 37.75 -8.23
N ASN A 140 -3.75 37.70 -7.82
CA ASN A 140 -4.18 37.86 -6.43
C ASN A 140 -4.34 36.51 -5.72
N ILE A 141 -3.75 35.45 -6.27
CA ILE A 141 -3.88 34.10 -5.73
C ILE A 141 -3.17 34.00 -4.40
N SER A 142 -3.93 33.61 -3.39
CA SER A 142 -3.47 33.44 -2.02
C SER A 142 -3.31 31.99 -1.59
N GLU A 143 -4.01 31.06 -2.26
CA GLU A 143 -4.01 29.65 -1.89
C GLU A 143 -4.14 28.74 -3.13
N ILE A 144 -3.43 27.61 -3.10
CA ILE A 144 -3.51 26.52 -4.10
C ILE A 144 -3.83 25.22 -3.36
N SER A 145 -4.87 24.49 -3.78
CA SER A 145 -5.28 23.27 -3.06
C SER A 145 -4.38 22.06 -3.34
N ASP A 146 -3.88 21.90 -4.57
CA ASP A 146 -3.12 20.71 -4.98
C ASP A 146 -1.62 21.04 -5.04
N TYR A 147 -1.06 21.28 -6.24
CA TYR A 147 0.36 21.54 -6.43
C TYR A 147 0.65 22.73 -7.36
N LEU A 148 1.86 23.28 -7.27
CA LEU A 148 2.40 24.30 -8.17
C LEU A 148 3.60 23.73 -8.96
N LEU A 149 3.53 23.78 -10.29
CA LEU A 149 4.62 23.41 -11.20
C LEU A 149 5.06 24.62 -12.03
N VAL A 150 6.36 24.92 -12.03
CA VAL A 150 7.02 25.90 -12.90
C VAL A 150 8.15 25.23 -13.66
N HIS A 151 7.98 25.05 -14.98
CA HIS A 151 8.89 24.27 -15.80
C HIS A 151 9.26 24.96 -17.12
N ARG A 152 10.56 25.11 -17.40
CA ARG A 152 11.07 25.67 -18.67
C ARG A 152 10.44 27.01 -19.04
N CYS A 153 10.35 27.93 -18.10
CA CYS A 153 9.93 29.31 -18.34
C CYS A 153 11.15 30.16 -18.67
N SER A 154 11.28 30.58 -19.92
CA SER A 154 12.33 31.47 -20.41
C SER A 154 11.91 32.94 -20.24
N GLY A 155 12.85 33.81 -19.86
CA GLY A 155 12.59 35.24 -19.63
C GLY A 155 11.92 35.59 -18.28
N LEU A 156 11.39 34.60 -17.54
CA LEU A 156 10.84 34.81 -16.19
C LEU A 156 11.97 34.96 -15.16
N SER A 157 11.96 36.07 -14.41
CA SER A 157 13.04 36.42 -13.48
C SER A 157 12.73 36.08 -12.01
N SER A 158 11.47 36.21 -11.59
CA SER A 158 10.99 35.94 -10.24
C SER A 158 9.55 35.43 -10.26
N LEU A 159 9.16 34.52 -9.36
CA LEU A 159 7.74 34.17 -9.21
C LEU A 159 6.97 35.20 -8.39
N GLN A 160 7.66 36.16 -7.73
CA GLN A 160 6.99 37.26 -7.02
C GLN A 160 6.10 38.08 -7.96
N GLU A 161 6.52 38.21 -9.23
CA GLU A 161 5.79 38.94 -10.26
C GLU A 161 4.45 38.28 -10.62
N ILE A 162 4.34 36.96 -10.41
CA ILE A 162 3.14 36.18 -10.73
C ILE A 162 2.32 35.90 -9.47
N PHE A 163 2.96 35.52 -8.36
CA PHE A 163 2.33 35.06 -7.12
C PHE A 163 2.78 35.88 -5.89
N PRO A 164 2.57 37.21 -5.86
CA PRO A 164 3.01 38.05 -4.75
C PRO A 164 2.28 37.77 -3.43
N ARG A 165 1.06 37.22 -3.50
CA ARG A 165 0.13 37.02 -2.37
C ARG A 165 -0.03 35.56 -1.96
N LEU A 166 0.72 34.63 -2.54
CA LEU A 166 0.54 33.19 -2.30
C LEU A 166 1.01 32.84 -0.88
N ARG A 167 0.08 32.38 -0.05
CA ARG A 167 0.29 32.09 1.38
C ARG A 167 0.35 30.61 1.72
N ILE A 168 -0.38 29.75 0.99
CA ILE A 168 -0.40 28.31 1.29
C ILE A 168 -0.57 27.45 0.03
N ILE A 169 0.15 26.32 0.01
CA ILE A 169 -0.06 25.21 -0.93
C ILE A 169 -0.50 24.00 -0.11
N ARG A 170 -1.73 23.49 -0.32
CA ARG A 170 -2.32 22.48 0.57
C ARG A 170 -1.88 21.04 0.26
N GLY A 171 -1.51 20.71 -0.97
CA GLY A 171 -1.04 19.36 -1.32
C GLY A 171 -2.10 18.27 -1.24
N GLN A 172 -3.37 18.58 -1.52
CA GLN A 172 -4.46 17.58 -1.50
C GLN A 172 -4.42 16.65 -2.72
N GLY A 173 -3.97 17.15 -3.86
CA GLY A 173 -3.50 16.37 -5.00
C GLY A 173 -2.00 16.62 -5.22
N LEU A 174 -1.23 15.57 -5.51
CA LEU A 174 0.23 15.65 -5.66
C LEU A 174 0.65 15.35 -7.09
N LEU A 175 1.67 16.06 -7.58
CA LEU A 175 2.31 15.74 -8.84
C LEU A 175 3.17 14.48 -8.68
N LEU A 176 2.95 13.48 -9.55
CA LEU A 176 3.59 12.16 -9.47
C LEU A 176 3.39 11.48 -8.10
N ASP A 177 2.24 11.72 -7.46
CA ASP A 177 1.89 11.22 -6.12
C ASP A 177 2.88 11.60 -5.00
N GLN A 178 3.78 12.55 -5.26
CA GLN A 178 4.88 12.89 -4.35
C GLN A 178 5.03 14.38 -4.10
N TYR A 179 4.90 15.25 -5.11
CA TYR A 179 5.34 16.65 -5.03
C TYR A 179 4.18 17.65 -4.97
N ALA A 180 4.31 18.67 -4.12
CA ALA A 180 3.37 19.80 -4.04
C ALA A 180 3.93 21.12 -4.60
N LEU A 181 5.26 21.27 -4.66
CA LEU A 181 5.91 22.42 -5.29
C LEU A 181 7.09 21.93 -6.13
N VAL A 182 7.08 22.23 -7.43
CA VAL A 182 8.15 21.86 -8.36
C VAL A 182 8.57 23.06 -9.19
N VAL A 183 9.86 23.42 -9.12
CA VAL A 183 10.48 24.47 -9.95
C VAL A 183 11.68 23.85 -10.65
N TYR A 184 11.54 23.57 -11.95
CA TYR A 184 12.45 22.70 -12.68
C TYR A 184 12.86 23.25 -14.04
N GLU A 185 14.17 23.29 -14.31
CA GLU A 185 14.76 23.70 -15.60
C GLU A 185 14.43 25.14 -16.04
N ASN A 186 14.32 26.10 -15.11
CA ASN A 186 14.12 27.51 -15.44
C ASN A 186 15.48 28.24 -15.56
N ARG A 187 15.88 28.56 -16.79
CA ARG A 187 17.22 29.10 -17.07
C ARG A 187 17.46 30.53 -16.58
N ASN A 188 16.43 31.37 -16.64
CA ASN A 188 16.55 32.81 -16.34
C ASN A 188 16.04 33.19 -14.94
N LEU A 189 15.43 32.25 -14.22
CA LEU A 189 14.86 32.49 -12.90
C LEU A 189 15.98 32.81 -11.89
N ARG A 190 15.91 33.99 -11.27
CA ARG A 190 16.92 34.52 -10.35
C ARG A 190 16.55 34.34 -8.89
N GLU A 191 15.26 34.33 -8.60
CA GLU A 191 14.73 34.14 -7.25
C GLU A 191 13.35 33.49 -7.32
N LEU A 192 12.93 32.79 -6.26
CA LEU A 192 11.58 32.25 -6.18
C LEU A 192 10.57 33.35 -5.86
N GLY A 193 10.87 34.22 -4.89
CA GLY A 193 10.03 35.40 -4.63
C GLY A 193 8.63 35.12 -4.10
N LEU A 194 8.37 33.95 -3.50
CA LEU A 194 7.09 33.63 -2.86
C LEU A 194 6.99 34.27 -1.47
N VAL A 195 7.06 35.60 -1.44
CA VAL A 195 7.33 36.40 -0.23
C VAL A 195 6.30 36.22 0.90
N GLU A 196 5.05 35.93 0.56
CA GLU A 196 3.96 35.70 1.52
C GLU A 196 3.75 34.23 1.88
N LEU A 197 4.53 33.29 1.34
CA LEU A 197 4.30 31.86 1.54
C LEU A 197 4.60 31.47 3.00
N LEU A 198 3.59 30.91 3.67
CA LEU A 198 3.64 30.51 5.07
C LEU A 198 3.69 28.99 5.25
N ARG A 199 3.12 28.21 4.31
CA ARG A 199 2.96 26.75 4.49
C ARG A 199 2.85 25.98 3.17
N VAL A 200 3.50 24.83 3.10
CA VAL A 200 3.29 23.73 2.15
C VAL A 200 2.85 22.50 2.94
N GLN A 201 1.54 22.28 2.99
CA GLN A 201 0.90 21.43 4.00
C GLN A 201 1.15 19.93 3.80
N ARG A 202 1.15 19.45 2.56
CA ARG A 202 1.42 18.04 2.20
C ARG A 202 2.26 18.00 0.91
N GLY A 203 2.97 16.89 0.70
CA GLY A 203 3.81 16.68 -0.49
C GLY A 203 5.22 17.26 -0.39
N PHE A 204 6.11 16.78 -1.25
CA PHE A 204 7.51 17.15 -1.31
C PHE A 204 7.75 18.42 -2.15
N ILE A 205 8.86 19.09 -1.91
CA ILE A 205 9.29 20.29 -2.62
C ILE A 205 10.52 19.94 -3.49
N ARG A 206 10.50 20.26 -4.78
CA ARG A 206 11.62 20.00 -5.69
C ARG A 206 12.00 21.26 -6.45
N ILE A 207 13.20 21.76 -6.19
CA ILE A 207 13.76 22.93 -6.88
C ILE A 207 15.09 22.49 -7.49
N GLU A 208 15.09 22.25 -8.78
CA GLU A 208 16.21 21.59 -9.43
C GLU A 208 16.52 22.16 -10.82
N SER A 209 17.81 22.22 -11.15
CA SER A 209 18.32 22.63 -12.45
C SER A 209 17.95 24.06 -12.86
N ASN A 210 18.01 25.01 -11.91
CA ASN A 210 17.77 26.43 -12.16
C ASN A 210 19.10 27.23 -12.01
N PRO A 211 19.90 27.38 -13.08
CA PRO A 211 21.31 27.81 -13.00
C PRO A 211 21.52 29.27 -12.55
N MET A 212 20.50 30.12 -12.66
CA MET A 212 20.57 31.53 -12.24
C MET A 212 19.91 31.79 -10.88
N LEU A 213 19.33 30.76 -10.26
CA LEU A 213 18.45 30.89 -9.10
C LEU A 213 19.25 31.01 -7.79
N CYS A 214 19.08 32.15 -7.11
CA CYS A 214 19.63 32.49 -5.80
C CYS A 214 18.54 32.46 -4.71
N PHE A 215 18.95 32.66 -3.45
CA PHE A 215 18.09 32.71 -2.26
C PHE A 215 17.36 31.41 -1.90
N VAL A 216 17.71 30.30 -2.55
CA VAL A 216 17.08 28.99 -2.28
C VAL A 216 17.53 28.42 -0.94
N GLU A 217 18.81 28.61 -0.58
CA GLU A 217 19.37 28.16 0.71
C GLU A 217 19.12 29.15 1.86
N THR A 218 18.71 30.38 1.56
CA THR A 218 18.34 31.38 2.58
C THR A 218 16.92 31.19 3.10
N ILE A 219 16.13 30.29 2.51
CA ILE A 219 14.75 29.98 2.94
C ILE A 219 14.79 28.84 3.95
N ASP A 220 14.13 29.00 5.10
CA ASP A 220 13.85 27.90 6.01
C ASP A 220 12.71 27.04 5.46
N TRP A 221 13.07 26.00 4.70
CA TRP A 221 12.13 25.05 4.13
C TRP A 221 11.46 24.17 5.19
N MET A 222 12.13 23.92 6.32
CA MET A 222 11.54 23.13 7.41
C MET A 222 10.37 23.87 8.05
N TYR A 223 10.51 25.18 8.24
CA TYR A 223 9.41 26.02 8.73
C TYR A 223 8.17 25.97 7.83
N LEU A 224 8.37 25.91 6.51
CA LEU A 224 7.27 25.88 5.54
C LEU A 224 6.56 24.53 5.46
N MET A 225 7.19 23.41 5.82
CA MET A 225 6.55 22.08 5.71
C MET A 225 5.50 21.88 6.80
N GLY A 226 4.36 21.26 6.47
CA GLY A 226 3.31 20.92 7.45
C GLY A 226 3.73 19.81 8.42
N ASN A 227 4.47 18.82 7.93
CA ASN A 227 5.04 17.74 8.73
C ASN A 227 6.48 17.43 8.29
N GLY A 228 7.45 18.02 8.99
CA GLY A 228 8.89 17.85 8.69
C GLY A 228 9.43 16.41 8.87
N THR A 229 8.68 15.52 9.52
CA THR A 229 9.06 14.10 9.65
C THR A 229 8.70 13.26 8.42
N GLN A 230 7.64 13.65 7.71
CA GLN A 230 7.11 12.91 6.55
C GLN A 230 7.37 13.62 5.22
N GLN A 231 7.48 14.95 5.21
CA GLN A 231 7.74 15.75 4.01
C GLN A 231 9.23 16.02 3.81
N HIS A 232 9.62 16.21 2.56
CA HIS A 232 11.00 16.43 2.16
C HIS A 232 11.12 17.51 1.10
N TYR A 233 12.30 18.12 1.01
CA TYR A 233 12.67 19.03 -0.08
C TYR A 233 13.98 18.60 -0.76
N ASN A 234 14.12 18.93 -2.05
CA ASN A 234 15.30 18.61 -2.86
C ASN A 234 15.75 19.86 -3.63
N LEU A 235 16.96 20.33 -3.34
CA LEU A 235 17.59 21.51 -3.92
C LEU A 235 18.86 21.06 -4.62
N LYS A 236 18.86 20.98 -5.95
CA LYS A 236 20.01 20.49 -6.73
C LYS A 236 20.24 21.28 -7.99
N TYR A 237 21.49 21.39 -8.41
CA TYR A 237 21.87 22.04 -9.68
C TYR A 237 21.31 23.47 -9.83
N ASN A 238 21.15 24.18 -8.71
CA ASN A 238 20.82 25.61 -8.67
C ASN A 238 22.12 26.42 -8.52
N LYS A 239 22.03 27.75 -8.58
CA LYS A 239 23.21 28.61 -8.42
C LYS A 239 23.77 28.47 -7.00
N PRO A 240 25.10 28.28 -6.84
CA PRO A 240 25.69 28.11 -5.52
C PRO A 240 25.57 29.40 -4.68
N PRO A 241 25.35 29.31 -3.35
CA PRO A 241 25.18 30.48 -2.48
C PRO A 241 26.35 31.45 -2.50
N SER A 242 27.57 30.95 -2.70
CA SER A 242 28.79 31.76 -2.77
C SER A 242 28.80 32.75 -3.93
N GLN A 243 27.98 32.54 -4.94
CA GLN A 243 27.82 33.41 -6.12
C GLN A 243 26.51 34.21 -6.07
N CYS A 244 25.83 34.22 -4.93
CA CYS A 244 24.56 34.88 -4.70
C CYS A 244 24.69 36.07 -3.74
N PRO A 245 23.83 37.10 -3.86
CA PRO A 245 23.77 38.19 -2.90
C PRO A 245 23.23 37.72 -1.54
N LEU A 246 23.56 38.47 -0.49
CA LEU A 246 23.06 38.24 0.87
C LEU A 246 21.74 39.00 1.13
N CYS A 247 20.94 38.49 2.07
CA CYS A 247 19.70 39.12 2.51
C CYS A 247 19.97 40.55 3.02
N GLY A 248 19.14 41.54 2.66
CA GLY A 248 19.27 42.93 3.11
C GLY A 248 20.32 43.80 2.38
N GLY A 249 21.08 43.23 1.45
CA GLY A 249 22.09 43.95 0.67
C GLY A 249 23.26 44.49 1.51
N LEU A 250 23.99 45.49 0.97
CA LEU A 250 25.18 46.09 1.61
C LEU A 250 24.86 47.00 2.81
N THR A 251 23.60 47.32 3.03
CA THR A 251 23.10 48.22 4.10
C THR A 251 22.72 47.50 5.40
N ALA A 252 22.82 46.17 5.45
CA ALA A 252 22.48 45.36 6.63
C ALA A 252 23.55 45.39 7.75
N ASP A 253 24.57 46.24 7.61
CA ASP A 253 25.77 46.33 8.45
C ASP A 253 25.53 46.99 9.83
N TYR A 254 24.29 47.22 10.30
CA TYR A 254 24.07 47.80 11.64
C TYR A 254 22.94 47.12 12.45
N ASP A 255 21.88 46.61 11.79
CA ASP A 255 20.70 46.05 12.46
C ASP A 255 20.64 44.51 12.53
N PHE A 256 21.57 43.80 11.89
CA PHE A 256 21.57 42.33 11.86
C PHE A 256 21.93 41.67 13.21
N ARG A 257 22.51 42.43 14.16
CA ARG A 257 22.94 41.90 15.47
C ARG A 257 21.80 41.61 16.45
N GLN A 258 20.58 42.10 16.21
CA GLN A 258 19.49 42.00 17.19
C GLN A 258 18.31 41.10 16.77
N ASN A 259 18.15 40.78 15.48
CA ASN A 259 16.97 40.06 14.99
C ASN A 259 17.33 38.76 14.23
N GLN A 260 17.12 37.60 14.87
CA GLN A 260 17.14 36.26 14.24
C GLN A 260 16.19 36.14 13.03
N SER A 261 15.24 37.06 12.88
CA SER A 261 14.30 37.13 11.75
C SER A 261 14.93 37.60 10.43
N LEU A 262 16.11 38.24 10.46
CA LEU A 262 16.79 38.75 9.26
C LEU A 262 17.63 37.66 8.53
N GLN A 263 17.80 36.48 9.13
CA GLN A 263 18.62 35.39 8.58
C GLN A 263 18.00 34.66 7.39
N HIS A 264 16.67 34.73 7.24
CA HIS A 264 15.98 34.05 6.16
C HIS A 264 15.26 35.03 5.26
N CYS A 265 15.45 34.90 3.95
CA CYS A 265 14.88 35.80 2.97
C CYS A 265 14.51 35.08 1.68
N TRP A 266 13.50 35.62 0.99
CA TRP A 266 13.06 35.20 -0.34
C TRP A 266 13.85 35.89 -1.46
N ASN A 267 14.34 37.10 -1.18
CA ASN A 267 15.21 37.91 -2.04
C ASN A 267 15.95 38.98 -1.21
N LEU A 268 16.67 39.88 -1.89
CA LEU A 268 17.44 40.94 -1.22
C LEU A 268 16.60 41.81 -0.29
N ASN A 269 15.36 42.11 -0.66
CA ASN A 269 14.54 43.13 0.01
C ASN A 269 13.46 42.53 0.93
N SER A 270 13.18 41.24 0.81
CA SER A 270 12.04 40.59 1.46
C SER A 270 12.50 39.43 2.32
N THR A 271 12.37 39.60 3.64
CA THR A 271 12.61 38.54 4.63
C THR A 271 11.52 37.47 4.57
N GLN A 272 11.85 36.23 4.95
CA GLN A 272 10.87 35.16 5.07
C GLN A 272 9.91 35.46 6.22
N LEU A 273 8.61 35.59 5.91
CA LEU A 273 7.58 35.76 6.93
C LEU A 273 7.49 34.51 7.80
N ARG A 274 7.72 34.67 9.10
CA ARG A 274 7.58 33.62 10.10
C ARG A 274 6.66 34.08 11.23
N PRO A 275 5.33 34.04 11.03
CA PRO A 275 4.38 34.34 12.08
C PRO A 275 4.52 33.32 13.22
N GLY A 276 5.30 33.67 14.24
CA GLY A 276 5.40 32.87 15.47
C GLY A 276 4.14 33.04 16.33
N PRO A 277 3.76 32.05 17.14
CA PRO A 277 2.77 32.28 18.19
C PRO A 277 3.29 33.38 19.11
N GLN A 278 2.48 34.42 19.33
CA GLN A 278 2.88 35.63 20.07
C GLN A 278 3.32 35.34 21.52
N ARG A 279 3.01 34.15 22.04
CA ARG A 279 3.33 33.70 23.40
C ARG A 279 3.81 32.25 23.39
N ILE A 280 5.06 32.04 23.81
CA ILE A 280 5.69 30.71 23.96
C ILE A 280 6.22 30.51 25.39
N LYS A 281 6.76 31.57 26.01
CA LYS A 281 7.45 31.51 27.30
C LYS A 281 6.55 31.27 28.52
N ASP A 282 5.26 31.58 28.44
CA ASP A 282 4.30 31.38 29.57
C ASP A 282 3.25 30.30 29.27
N CYS A 283 3.50 29.45 28.27
CA CYS A 283 2.56 28.42 27.87
C CYS A 283 2.81 27.13 28.65
N PRO A 284 1.76 26.36 28.98
CA PRO A 284 1.92 25.03 29.57
C PRO A 284 2.85 24.15 28.70
N GLU A 285 3.72 23.34 29.33
CA GLU A 285 4.57 22.38 28.60
C GLU A 285 3.76 21.42 27.72
N ALA A 286 2.50 21.15 28.10
CA ALA A 286 1.54 20.38 27.32
C ALA A 286 1.27 20.95 25.90
N CYS A 287 1.59 22.22 25.64
CA CYS A 287 1.41 22.83 24.33
C CYS A 287 2.53 22.50 23.32
N ALA A 288 3.55 21.73 23.71
CA ALA A 288 4.59 21.17 22.82
C ALA A 288 5.20 22.18 21.83
N GLY A 289 5.37 23.45 22.23
CA GLY A 289 5.95 24.50 21.40
C GLY A 289 5.03 25.16 20.36
N LEU A 290 3.74 24.77 20.28
CA LEU A 290 2.73 25.40 19.39
C LEU A 290 2.29 26.80 19.85
N GLY A 291 2.70 27.20 21.06
CA GLY A 291 2.28 28.43 21.72
C GLY A 291 0.85 28.35 22.27
N CYS A 292 0.42 29.44 22.91
CA CYS A 292 -0.86 29.54 23.58
C CYS A 292 -1.45 30.94 23.46
N ASP A 293 -2.76 31.06 23.65
CA ASP A 293 -3.45 32.34 23.66
C ASP A 293 -3.21 33.13 24.97
N SER A 294 -3.82 34.31 25.08
CA SER A 294 -3.74 35.15 26.28
C SER A 294 -4.30 34.47 27.54
N ALA A 295 -5.17 33.46 27.39
CA ALA A 295 -5.74 32.67 28.47
C ALA A 295 -4.94 31.40 28.81
N GLY A 296 -3.82 31.13 28.11
CA GLY A 296 -2.97 29.96 28.33
C GLY A 296 -3.45 28.68 27.64
N LYS A 297 -4.45 28.76 26.74
CA LYS A 297 -4.92 27.61 25.95
C LYS A 297 -4.02 27.39 24.73
N CYS A 298 -3.59 26.15 24.51
CA CYS A 298 -2.70 25.80 23.41
C CYS A 298 -3.32 26.12 22.04
N CYS A 299 -2.50 26.63 21.10
CA CYS A 299 -2.93 26.85 19.72
C CYS A 299 -3.27 25.52 19.03
N ASP A 300 -4.29 25.53 18.16
CA ASP A 300 -4.58 24.38 17.30
C ASP A 300 -3.40 24.12 16.35
N HIS A 301 -2.97 22.87 16.24
CA HIS A 301 -1.88 22.46 15.33
C HIS A 301 -2.17 22.82 13.86
N ASN A 302 -3.44 22.95 13.48
CA ASN A 302 -3.84 23.38 12.14
C ASN A 302 -3.79 24.88 11.94
N CYS A 303 -3.39 25.67 12.93
CA CYS A 303 -3.28 27.11 12.76
C CYS A 303 -1.91 27.51 12.22
N VAL A 304 -1.88 28.16 11.05
CA VAL A 304 -0.62 28.56 10.38
C VAL A 304 -0.10 29.91 10.89
N THR A 305 -0.98 30.81 11.35
CA THR A 305 -0.65 32.20 11.69
C THR A 305 -0.51 32.49 13.19
N GLY A 306 -0.67 31.47 14.06
CA GLY A 306 -0.66 31.61 15.52
C GLY A 306 -2.00 32.05 16.11
N CYS A 307 -2.26 31.69 17.37
CA CYS A 307 -3.54 31.95 18.05
C CYS A 307 -3.48 33.21 18.94
N SER A 308 -3.67 34.40 18.36
CA SER A 308 -3.86 35.61 19.16
C SER A 308 -5.34 35.79 19.51
N SER A 309 -5.74 35.39 20.72
CA SER A 309 -6.98 35.75 21.41
C SER A 309 -8.37 35.39 20.81
N GLN A 310 -8.46 34.56 19.76
CA GLN A 310 -9.54 33.55 19.51
C GLN A 310 -9.71 33.14 18.03
N ASN A 311 -9.08 33.79 17.05
CA ASN A 311 -9.26 33.41 15.64
C ASN A 311 -7.93 33.16 14.93
N CYS A 312 -7.71 31.91 14.53
CA CYS A 312 -6.68 31.60 13.54
C CYS A 312 -7.08 32.17 12.17
N SER A 313 -6.26 33.05 11.60
CA SER A 313 -6.57 33.69 10.32
C SER A 313 -6.31 32.82 9.09
N LEU A 314 -5.43 31.81 9.20
CA LEU A 314 -5.13 30.87 8.12
C LEU A 314 -5.03 29.44 8.65
N CYS A 315 -5.92 28.58 8.19
CA CYS A 315 -5.95 27.17 8.55
C CYS A 315 -5.15 26.30 7.57
N ALA A 316 -4.38 25.37 8.13
CA ALA A 316 -3.54 24.41 7.44
C ALA A 316 -4.38 23.40 6.63
N ASN A 317 -5.42 22.84 7.26
CA ASN A 317 -6.36 21.90 6.63
C ASN A 317 -7.66 22.58 6.24
N TYR A 318 -8.60 22.75 7.17
CA TYR A 318 -9.89 23.39 6.89
C TYR A 318 -10.23 24.49 7.88
N GLN A 319 -10.93 25.51 7.39
CA GLN A 319 -11.52 26.56 8.22
C GLN A 319 -12.95 26.16 8.61
N GLY A 320 -13.16 25.84 9.89
CA GLY A 320 -14.47 25.58 10.47
C GLY A 320 -15.10 26.84 11.08
N LYS A 321 -16.33 26.69 11.59
CA LYS A 321 -17.11 27.79 12.18
C LYS A 321 -16.49 28.37 13.45
N TRP A 322 -15.78 27.55 14.24
CA TRP A 322 -15.22 27.91 15.55
C TRP A 322 -13.68 27.86 15.57
N GLY A 323 -13.03 27.75 14.42
CA GLY A 323 -11.58 27.61 14.32
C GLY A 323 -11.14 26.64 13.21
N CYS A 324 -9.86 26.30 13.18
CA CYS A 324 -9.32 25.35 12.22
C CYS A 324 -9.66 23.92 12.61
N VAL A 325 -9.93 23.06 11.62
CA VAL A 325 -10.26 21.65 11.84
C VAL A 325 -9.50 20.76 10.87
N ASN A 326 -9.21 19.53 11.32
CA ASN A 326 -8.57 18.50 10.49
C ASN A 326 -9.52 17.91 9.44
N GLN A 327 -10.79 17.76 9.79
CA GLN A 327 -11.83 17.16 8.94
C GLN A 327 -13.17 17.83 9.25
N CYS A 328 -14.04 17.94 8.25
CA CYS A 328 -15.39 18.48 8.42
C CYS A 328 -16.32 17.44 9.07
N LEU A 329 -16.33 17.40 10.41
CA LEU A 329 -17.25 16.55 11.18
C LEU A 329 -18.64 17.21 11.21
N ALA A 330 -19.69 16.43 10.89
CA ALA A 330 -21.08 16.90 10.82
C ALA A 330 -21.31 18.18 9.98
N SER A 331 -20.39 18.47 9.06
CA SER A 331 -20.36 19.64 8.19
C SER A 331 -19.79 19.22 6.83
N TYR A 332 -19.91 20.08 5.82
CA TYR A 332 -19.53 19.77 4.44
C TYR A 332 -18.36 20.65 4.01
N GLU A 333 -17.33 20.04 3.44
CA GLU A 333 -16.19 20.70 2.82
C GLU A 333 -16.63 21.42 1.54
N ILE A 334 -16.23 22.69 1.39
CA ILE A 334 -16.37 23.46 0.17
C ILE A 334 -15.00 23.97 -0.30
N ASN A 335 -14.78 23.87 -1.61
CA ASN A 335 -13.58 24.36 -2.32
C ASN A 335 -12.26 23.92 -1.69
N ARG A 336 -12.20 22.73 -1.05
CA ARG A 336 -10.98 22.19 -0.44
C ARG A 336 -10.37 23.06 0.66
N ARG A 337 -11.18 23.91 1.31
CA ARG A 337 -10.68 24.94 2.26
C ARG A 337 -11.55 25.16 3.50
N LYS A 338 -12.88 25.15 3.37
CA LYS A 338 -13.78 25.56 4.47
C LYS A 338 -14.80 24.45 4.76
N CYS A 339 -15.23 24.33 6.01
CA CYS A 339 -16.35 23.49 6.41
C CYS A 339 -17.58 24.35 6.61
N ILE A 340 -18.66 24.04 5.89
CA ILE A 340 -19.95 24.74 5.94
C ILE A 340 -21.06 23.81 6.39
N SER A 341 -22.14 24.38 6.91
CA SER A 341 -23.32 23.63 7.31
C SER A 341 -24.16 23.16 6.11
N ASN A 342 -25.05 22.18 6.35
CA ASN A 342 -25.99 21.70 5.33
C ASN A 342 -26.84 22.84 4.75
N LYS A 343 -27.29 23.77 5.60
CA LYS A 343 -28.09 24.92 5.20
C LYS A 343 -27.31 25.85 4.28
N GLU A 344 -26.09 26.22 4.66
CA GLU A 344 -25.24 27.10 3.86
C GLU A 344 -24.91 26.50 2.48
N CYS A 345 -24.64 25.19 2.41
CA CYS A 345 -24.40 24.53 1.12
C CYS A 345 -25.62 24.63 0.18
N ARG A 346 -26.83 24.50 0.73
CA ARG A 346 -28.09 24.63 -0.03
C ARG A 346 -28.40 26.06 -0.41
N ASP A 347 -28.14 27.01 0.49
CA ASP A 347 -28.33 28.45 0.23
C ASP A 347 -27.41 28.92 -0.92
N LEU A 348 -26.25 28.29 -1.10
CA LEU A 348 -25.35 28.48 -2.26
C LEU A 348 -25.85 27.79 -3.55
N GLY A 349 -27.00 27.11 -3.52
CA GLY A 349 -27.52 26.33 -4.65
C GLY A 349 -26.72 25.06 -4.96
N ARG A 350 -25.83 24.65 -4.05
CA ARG A 350 -24.97 23.46 -4.19
C ARG A 350 -25.60 22.23 -3.52
N ILE A 351 -25.00 21.07 -3.77
CA ILE A 351 -25.52 19.78 -3.33
C ILE A 351 -24.65 19.25 -2.17
N PRO A 352 -25.22 19.08 -0.97
CA PRO A 352 -24.50 18.48 0.16
C PRO A 352 -24.44 16.95 0.00
N MET A 353 -23.22 16.40 -0.10
CA MET A 353 -22.96 14.97 -0.22
C MET A 353 -22.79 14.32 1.14
N VAL A 354 -23.65 13.36 1.47
CA VAL A 354 -23.62 12.64 2.76
C VAL A 354 -22.33 11.83 2.92
N ARG A 355 -21.85 11.20 1.84
CA ARG A 355 -20.59 10.44 1.82
C ARG A 355 -19.45 11.36 1.39
N GLY A 356 -18.35 11.34 2.15
CA GLY A 356 -17.22 12.24 1.95
C GLY A 356 -17.40 13.65 2.51
N SER A 357 -18.60 14.00 3.01
CA SER A 357 -18.89 15.33 3.58
C SER A 357 -18.51 16.47 2.63
N LEU A 358 -18.89 16.40 1.35
CA LEU A 358 -18.52 17.39 0.32
C LEU A 358 -19.72 18.27 -0.08
N CYS A 359 -19.49 19.55 -0.38
CA CYS A 359 -20.47 20.45 -0.96
C CYS A 359 -20.11 20.77 -2.42
N VAL A 360 -20.79 20.11 -3.36
CA VAL A 360 -20.43 20.12 -4.78
C VAL A 360 -21.43 20.89 -5.64
N GLU A 361 -20.96 21.51 -6.73
CA GLU A 361 -21.85 22.17 -7.71
C GLU A 361 -22.56 21.15 -8.60
N LYS A 362 -21.83 20.12 -9.02
CA LYS A 362 -22.31 19.02 -9.85
C LYS A 362 -21.98 17.71 -9.15
N CYS A 363 -22.87 16.75 -9.29
CA CYS A 363 -22.65 15.42 -8.74
C CYS A 363 -21.43 14.78 -9.42
N PRO A 364 -20.48 14.20 -8.66
CA PRO A 364 -19.29 13.58 -9.23
C PRO A 364 -19.61 12.29 -9.97
N GLY A 365 -18.81 11.97 -10.99
CA GLY A 365 -18.91 10.72 -11.74
C GLY A 365 -20.26 10.51 -12.43
N ASN A 366 -20.87 9.34 -12.21
CA ASN A 366 -22.15 8.92 -12.78
C ASN A 366 -23.39 9.33 -11.96
N GLN A 367 -23.20 10.14 -10.92
CA GLN A 367 -24.28 10.57 -10.03
C GLN A 367 -25.15 11.65 -10.71
N LYS A 368 -26.46 11.59 -10.50
CA LYS A 368 -27.41 12.60 -11.00
C LYS A 368 -28.08 13.36 -9.87
N LYS A 369 -28.41 14.62 -10.16
CA LYS A 369 -29.17 15.51 -9.28
C LYS A 369 -30.62 15.01 -9.19
N VAL A 370 -31.05 14.60 -8.00
CA VAL A 370 -32.43 14.14 -7.72
C VAL A 370 -33.03 15.01 -6.61
N VAL A 371 -34.34 15.28 -6.72
CA VAL A 371 -35.11 16.04 -5.73
C VAL A 371 -35.96 15.04 -4.94
N ASP A 372 -35.71 14.96 -3.64
CA ASP A 372 -36.50 14.10 -2.74
C ASP A 372 -37.92 14.66 -2.52
N ALA A 373 -38.83 13.85 -1.99
CA ALA A 373 -40.22 14.22 -1.70
C ALA A 373 -40.37 15.47 -0.80
N LYS A 374 -39.33 15.77 -0.01
CA LYS A 374 -39.22 16.97 0.84
C LYS A 374 -38.63 18.19 0.11
N GLY A 375 -38.46 18.14 -1.21
CA GLY A 375 -37.86 19.20 -2.03
C GLY A 375 -36.34 19.31 -1.90
N VAL A 376 -35.67 18.32 -1.30
CA VAL A 376 -34.22 18.35 -1.04
C VAL A 376 -33.46 17.78 -2.22
N VAL A 377 -32.58 18.60 -2.79
CA VAL A 377 -31.64 18.18 -3.83
C VAL A 377 -30.51 17.35 -3.23
N HIS A 378 -30.30 16.14 -3.74
CA HIS A 378 -29.16 15.30 -3.42
C HIS A 378 -28.60 14.62 -4.68
N CYS A 379 -27.37 14.11 -4.60
CA CYS A 379 -26.77 13.30 -5.64
C CYS A 379 -27.18 11.85 -5.43
N GLN A 380 -27.86 11.26 -6.41
CA GLN A 380 -28.18 9.85 -6.43
C GLN A 380 -27.34 9.18 -7.52
N VAL A 381 -26.58 8.15 -7.13
CA VAL A 381 -25.81 7.33 -8.08
C VAL A 381 -26.79 6.63 -9.01
N MET A 382 -26.64 6.84 -10.32
CA MET A 382 -27.50 6.19 -11.30
C MET A 382 -26.88 4.86 -11.72
N CYS A 383 -27.09 3.83 -10.90
CA CYS A 383 -26.61 2.47 -11.15
C CYS A 383 -27.59 1.70 -12.04
N LYS A 384 -27.95 2.26 -13.20
CA LYS A 384 -28.89 1.63 -14.14
C LYS A 384 -28.17 1.11 -15.37
N GLY A 385 -28.35 -0.17 -15.66
CA GLY A 385 -27.72 -0.86 -16.78
C GLY A 385 -27.03 -2.14 -16.34
N ASP A 386 -26.59 -2.92 -17.32
CA ASP A 386 -25.78 -4.10 -17.07
C ASP A 386 -24.31 -3.70 -17.04
N PHE A 387 -23.61 -4.04 -15.96
CA PHE A 387 -22.22 -3.66 -15.73
C PHE A 387 -21.32 -4.87 -15.95
N HIS A 388 -20.33 -4.72 -16.82
CA HIS A 388 -19.34 -5.75 -17.10
C HIS A 388 -17.96 -5.27 -16.64
N VAL A 389 -17.48 -5.85 -15.55
CA VAL A 389 -16.19 -5.52 -14.94
C VAL A 389 -15.12 -6.45 -15.49
N LYS A 390 -14.13 -5.88 -16.21
CA LYS A 390 -12.95 -6.59 -16.71
C LYS A 390 -11.64 -6.01 -16.17
N SER A 391 -11.64 -4.72 -15.84
CA SER A 391 -10.48 -3.97 -15.35
C SER A 391 -10.90 -2.96 -14.26
N ALA A 392 -9.94 -2.35 -13.58
CA ALA A 392 -10.21 -1.35 -12.54
C ALA A 392 -10.94 -0.11 -13.08
N ALA A 393 -10.76 0.25 -14.36
CA ALA A 393 -11.43 1.39 -14.98
C ALA A 393 -12.97 1.20 -15.06
N ASP A 394 -13.44 -0.04 -15.19
CA ASP A 394 -14.87 -0.34 -15.28
C ASP A 394 -15.61 -0.09 -13.94
N LEU A 395 -14.85 -0.07 -12.83
CA LEU A 395 -15.37 0.14 -11.48
C LEU A 395 -15.73 1.60 -11.18
N GLU A 396 -15.19 2.55 -11.93
CA GLU A 396 -15.49 3.98 -11.75
C GLU A 396 -17.01 4.27 -11.85
N PHE A 397 -17.73 3.51 -12.67
CA PHE A 397 -19.18 3.62 -12.85
C PHE A 397 -20.00 2.90 -11.78
N LEU A 398 -19.37 2.12 -10.91
CA LEU A 398 -20.02 1.40 -9.81
C LEU A 398 -19.70 2.03 -8.45
N GLN A 399 -18.85 3.07 -8.42
CA GLN A 399 -18.50 3.78 -7.21
C GLN A 399 -19.76 4.31 -6.50
N ASP A 400 -19.87 4.02 -5.20
CA ASP A 400 -20.99 4.40 -4.34
C ASP A 400 -22.35 3.77 -4.69
N CYS A 401 -22.41 2.80 -5.60
CA CYS A 401 -23.65 2.09 -5.87
C CYS A 401 -24.13 1.31 -4.63
N VAL A 402 -25.41 1.50 -4.28
CA VAL A 402 -26.11 0.73 -3.24
C VAL A 402 -27.07 -0.28 -3.87
N THR A 403 -27.78 0.11 -4.93
CA THR A 403 -28.68 -0.77 -5.67
C THR A 403 -28.31 -0.72 -7.14
N ILE A 404 -27.90 -1.86 -7.71
CA ILE A 404 -27.66 -2.02 -9.14
C ILE A 404 -29.00 -2.38 -9.81
N ASN A 405 -29.54 -1.45 -10.60
CA ASN A 405 -30.72 -1.66 -11.43
C ASN A 405 -30.31 -2.22 -12.80
N GLY A 406 -30.05 -3.52 -12.81
CA GLY A 406 -29.51 -4.30 -13.91
C GLY A 406 -28.70 -5.47 -13.37
N SER A 407 -27.81 -6.00 -14.20
CA SER A 407 -27.02 -7.19 -13.93
C SER A 407 -25.55 -6.83 -13.70
N LEU A 408 -24.84 -7.60 -12.87
CA LEU A 408 -23.41 -7.44 -12.62
C LEU A 408 -22.66 -8.67 -13.16
N ILE A 409 -21.73 -8.43 -14.08
CA ILE A 409 -20.90 -9.46 -14.71
C ILE A 409 -19.44 -9.16 -14.37
N ILE A 410 -18.75 -10.12 -13.79
CA ILE A 410 -17.33 -10.03 -13.42
C ILE A 410 -16.59 -11.09 -14.24
N GLU A 411 -15.70 -10.62 -15.13
CA GLU A 411 -14.88 -11.45 -16.02
C GLU A 411 -13.44 -10.92 -16.02
N LEU A 412 -12.62 -11.40 -15.09
CA LEU A 412 -11.27 -10.90 -14.84
C LEU A 412 -10.22 -11.78 -15.52
N THR A 413 -9.96 -11.52 -16.80
CA THR A 413 -9.02 -12.32 -17.61
C THR A 413 -7.56 -11.87 -17.49
N ASP A 414 -7.29 -10.61 -17.15
CA ASP A 414 -5.91 -10.12 -17.00
C ASP A 414 -5.34 -10.42 -15.61
N ILE A 415 -4.72 -11.59 -15.48
CA ILE A 415 -4.09 -12.10 -14.26
C ILE A 415 -2.97 -11.21 -13.69
N LYS A 416 -2.48 -10.18 -14.39
CA LYS A 416 -1.42 -9.30 -13.88
C LYS A 416 -1.94 -8.10 -13.10
N GLU A 417 -3.21 -7.75 -13.30
CA GLU A 417 -3.81 -6.57 -12.69
C GLU A 417 -4.20 -6.84 -11.23
N LYS A 418 -3.77 -5.99 -10.29
CA LYS A 418 -4.17 -6.08 -8.88
C LYS A 418 -5.53 -5.40 -8.65
N ILE A 419 -6.63 -6.05 -9.05
CA ILE A 419 -7.98 -5.43 -9.01
C ILE A 419 -8.76 -5.68 -7.70
N VAL A 420 -8.38 -6.66 -6.87
CA VAL A 420 -9.17 -7.07 -5.68
C VAL A 420 -9.41 -5.92 -4.69
N GLU A 421 -8.39 -5.10 -4.40
CA GLU A 421 -8.54 -3.94 -3.51
C GLU A 421 -9.50 -2.89 -4.11
N ALA A 422 -9.48 -2.69 -5.42
CA ALA A 422 -10.40 -1.80 -6.11
C ALA A 422 -11.85 -2.33 -6.07
N LEU A 423 -12.03 -3.65 -6.17
CA LEU A 423 -13.34 -4.30 -6.02
C LEU A 423 -13.89 -4.13 -4.61
N GLU A 424 -13.09 -4.39 -3.58
CA GLU A 424 -13.48 -4.22 -2.17
C GLU A 424 -13.88 -2.77 -1.89
N ASN A 425 -13.08 -1.79 -2.34
CA ASN A 425 -13.36 -0.38 -2.11
C ASN A 425 -14.63 0.12 -2.85
N THR A 426 -14.85 -0.37 -4.08
CA THR A 426 -15.97 0.10 -4.93
C THR A 426 -17.28 -0.61 -4.59
N LEU A 427 -17.26 -1.95 -4.52
CA LEU A 427 -18.47 -2.78 -4.44
C LEU A 427 -18.93 -3.05 -3.01
N ALA A 428 -18.15 -2.67 -1.99
CA ALA A 428 -18.56 -2.85 -0.60
C ALA A 428 -19.90 -2.18 -0.27
N SER A 429 -20.29 -1.08 -0.93
CA SER A 429 -21.59 -0.43 -0.64
C SER A 429 -22.80 -1.08 -1.29
N VAL A 430 -22.61 -2.02 -2.23
CA VAL A 430 -23.69 -2.62 -2.99
C VAL A 430 -24.49 -3.56 -2.08
N LYS A 431 -25.77 -3.25 -1.89
CA LYS A 431 -26.72 -4.02 -1.09
C LYS A 431 -27.70 -4.85 -1.91
N GLN A 432 -27.99 -4.43 -3.14
CA GLN A 432 -29.00 -5.09 -3.95
C GLN A 432 -28.63 -5.09 -5.44
N ILE A 433 -28.86 -6.21 -6.11
CA ILE A 433 -28.80 -6.37 -7.56
C ILE A 433 -30.19 -6.78 -8.05
N THR A 434 -30.77 -6.03 -9.00
CA THR A 434 -32.12 -6.36 -9.51
C THR A 434 -32.12 -7.45 -10.57
N GLY A 435 -31.08 -7.53 -11.40
CA GLY A 435 -30.90 -8.58 -12.40
C GLY A 435 -30.24 -9.82 -11.82
N TYR A 436 -29.19 -10.29 -12.48
CA TYR A 436 -28.37 -11.43 -12.08
C TYR A 436 -26.93 -11.02 -11.71
N LEU A 437 -26.26 -11.87 -10.93
CA LEU A 437 -24.83 -11.81 -10.67
C LEU A 437 -24.13 -12.94 -11.43
N LYS A 438 -23.19 -12.59 -12.31
CA LYS A 438 -22.41 -13.54 -13.12
C LYS A 438 -20.92 -13.36 -12.86
N VAL A 439 -20.25 -14.40 -12.38
CA VAL A 439 -18.80 -14.40 -12.13
C VAL A 439 -18.17 -15.52 -12.94
N ILE A 440 -17.41 -15.16 -13.95
CA ILE A 440 -16.82 -16.11 -14.90
C ILE A 440 -15.34 -15.86 -15.11
N HIS A 441 -14.57 -16.92 -15.39
CA HIS A 441 -13.16 -16.82 -15.81
C HIS A 441 -12.26 -15.97 -14.89
N SER A 442 -12.66 -15.77 -13.63
CA SER A 442 -12.02 -14.82 -12.72
C SER A 442 -11.10 -15.56 -11.78
N ALA A 443 -10.00 -16.09 -12.33
CA ALA A 443 -9.00 -16.85 -11.57
C ALA A 443 -8.37 -16.02 -10.42
N GLN A 444 -8.44 -14.70 -10.50
CA GLN A 444 -7.91 -13.77 -9.50
C GLN A 444 -8.67 -13.82 -8.16
N LEU A 445 -9.93 -14.29 -8.17
CA LEU A 445 -10.82 -14.24 -7.01
C LEU A 445 -10.72 -15.52 -6.17
N LEU A 446 -10.36 -15.37 -4.90
CA LEU A 446 -10.49 -16.43 -3.89
C LEU A 446 -11.86 -16.45 -3.21
N THR A 447 -12.52 -15.30 -3.15
CA THR A 447 -13.80 -15.12 -2.47
C THR A 447 -14.64 -14.02 -3.13
N LEU A 448 -15.97 -14.09 -2.99
CA LEU A 448 -16.89 -13.01 -3.38
C LEU A 448 -17.18 -12.03 -2.23
N SER A 449 -16.45 -12.11 -1.13
CA SER A 449 -16.66 -11.28 0.07
C SER A 449 -16.44 -9.78 -0.13
N PHE A 450 -15.84 -9.35 -1.26
CA PHE A 450 -15.78 -7.93 -1.63
C PHE A 450 -17.17 -7.28 -1.76
N LEU A 451 -18.22 -8.08 -2.01
CA LEU A 451 -19.63 -7.69 -1.91
C LEU A 451 -20.11 -7.77 -0.44
N GLN A 452 -19.43 -7.04 0.46
CA GLN A 452 -19.58 -7.18 1.92
C GLN A 452 -21.00 -6.92 2.44
N ASN A 453 -21.78 -6.08 1.76
CA ASN A 453 -23.11 -5.67 2.21
C ASN A 453 -24.25 -6.17 1.30
N LEU A 454 -24.00 -7.09 0.37
CA LEU A 454 -25.00 -7.56 -0.59
C LEU A 454 -26.06 -8.44 0.08
N ASP A 455 -27.26 -7.91 0.29
CA ASP A 455 -28.34 -8.63 0.97
C ASP A 455 -29.30 -9.35 -0.01
N LEU A 456 -29.43 -8.87 -1.26
CA LEU A 456 -30.51 -9.29 -2.16
C LEU A 456 -30.13 -9.31 -3.64
N ILE A 457 -30.36 -10.46 -4.29
CA ILE A 457 -30.39 -10.62 -5.75
C ILE A 457 -31.83 -10.89 -6.17
N ARG A 458 -32.42 -9.99 -6.95
CA ARG A 458 -33.85 -10.05 -7.25
C ARG A 458 -34.18 -11.04 -8.37
N GLY A 459 -33.37 -11.10 -9.43
CA GLY A 459 -33.61 -11.97 -10.58
C GLY A 459 -34.75 -11.49 -11.49
N ASP A 460 -34.88 -10.17 -11.68
CA ASP A 460 -35.81 -9.59 -12.67
C ASP A 460 -35.40 -9.98 -14.10
N THR A 461 -34.09 -10.10 -14.32
CA THR A 461 -33.46 -10.69 -15.50
C THR A 461 -32.65 -11.91 -15.08
N LEU A 462 -32.64 -12.95 -15.91
CA LEU A 462 -31.98 -14.22 -15.62
C LEU A 462 -31.06 -14.63 -16.77
N VAL A 463 -29.91 -15.22 -16.43
CA VAL A 463 -29.04 -15.86 -17.41
C VAL A 463 -29.76 -17.08 -17.98
N GLU A 464 -29.85 -17.15 -19.30
CA GLU A 464 -30.59 -18.19 -20.04
C GLU A 464 -32.06 -18.35 -19.57
N ASN A 465 -32.67 -17.27 -19.08
CA ASN A 465 -34.01 -17.26 -18.47
C ASN A 465 -34.17 -18.21 -17.27
N LYS A 466 -33.07 -18.63 -16.63
CA LYS A 466 -33.08 -19.60 -15.52
C LYS A 466 -32.31 -19.16 -14.29
N TYR A 467 -31.11 -18.61 -14.44
CA TYR A 467 -30.18 -18.42 -13.33
C TYR A 467 -30.03 -16.96 -12.91
N ALA A 468 -30.10 -16.70 -11.60
CA ALA A 468 -29.86 -15.39 -11.00
C ALA A 468 -28.44 -15.25 -10.43
N LEU A 469 -27.81 -16.37 -10.05
CA LEU A 469 -26.40 -16.43 -9.66
C LEU A 469 -25.69 -17.46 -10.54
N PHE A 470 -24.72 -16.99 -11.33
CA PHE A 470 -24.02 -17.81 -12.31
C PHE A 470 -22.51 -17.74 -12.06
N VAL A 471 -21.91 -18.81 -11.57
CA VAL A 471 -20.49 -18.88 -11.19
C VAL A 471 -19.81 -20.02 -11.93
N LEU A 472 -18.99 -19.69 -12.92
CA LEU A 472 -18.40 -20.66 -13.84
C LEU A 472 -16.90 -20.43 -14.04
N ASN A 473 -16.11 -21.50 -13.94
CA ASN A 473 -14.69 -21.50 -14.32
C ASN A 473 -13.86 -20.47 -13.52
N ASN A 474 -14.10 -20.38 -12.21
CA ASN A 474 -13.29 -19.56 -11.30
C ASN A 474 -12.34 -20.49 -10.54
N TYR A 475 -11.16 -20.70 -11.13
CA TYR A 475 -10.24 -21.76 -10.73
C TYR A 475 -9.83 -21.70 -9.24
N HIS A 476 -9.54 -20.50 -8.72
CA HIS A 476 -9.08 -20.31 -7.35
C HIS A 476 -10.18 -19.94 -6.34
N LEU A 477 -11.46 -19.91 -6.73
CA LEU A 477 -12.54 -19.51 -5.83
C LEU A 477 -12.75 -20.58 -4.75
N GLU A 478 -12.65 -20.21 -3.47
CA GLU A 478 -12.76 -21.13 -2.32
C GLU A 478 -14.02 -20.87 -1.47
N HIS A 479 -14.49 -19.62 -1.47
CA HIS A 479 -15.61 -19.17 -0.65
C HIS A 479 -16.51 -18.20 -1.43
N ILE A 480 -17.79 -18.16 -1.11
CA ILE A 480 -18.76 -17.26 -1.74
C ILE A 480 -19.00 -16.09 -0.77
N TRP A 481 -19.76 -16.33 0.29
CA TRP A 481 -20.06 -15.37 1.35
C TRP A 481 -19.39 -15.78 2.66
N PRO A 482 -19.10 -14.83 3.57
CA PRO A 482 -18.67 -15.16 4.93
C PRO A 482 -19.81 -15.86 5.72
N PRO A 483 -19.50 -16.69 6.74
CA PRO A 483 -20.50 -17.55 7.41
C PRO A 483 -21.69 -16.81 8.03
N ASN A 484 -21.47 -15.55 8.43
CA ASN A 484 -22.49 -14.70 9.07
C ASN A 484 -23.27 -13.84 8.07
N HIS A 485 -23.07 -14.02 6.77
CA HIS A 485 -23.66 -13.19 5.72
C HIS A 485 -24.49 -14.05 4.78
N GLN A 486 -25.80 -13.81 4.76
CA GLN A 486 -26.75 -14.55 3.95
C GLN A 486 -27.40 -13.63 2.90
N VAL A 487 -27.13 -13.91 1.62
CA VAL A 487 -27.71 -13.19 0.50
C VAL A 487 -29.01 -13.87 0.06
N ILE A 488 -30.10 -13.13 -0.09
CA ILE A 488 -31.40 -13.67 -0.52
C ILE A 488 -31.49 -13.63 -2.05
N ILE A 489 -31.89 -14.73 -2.68
CA ILE A 489 -32.20 -14.83 -4.11
C ILE A 489 -33.72 -14.94 -4.27
N GLN A 490 -34.34 -13.88 -4.81
CA GLN A 490 -35.80 -13.78 -4.88
C GLN A 490 -36.42 -14.56 -6.04
N ASN A 491 -35.80 -14.52 -7.22
CA ASN A 491 -36.23 -15.25 -8.42
C ASN A 491 -35.02 -15.83 -9.14
N GLY A 492 -35.21 -16.98 -9.81
CA GLY A 492 -34.15 -17.70 -10.52
C GLY A 492 -33.39 -18.74 -9.67
N LYS A 493 -32.64 -19.59 -10.37
CA LYS A 493 -31.80 -20.66 -9.80
C LYS A 493 -30.34 -20.21 -9.69
N ILE A 494 -29.52 -21.07 -9.11
CA ILE A 494 -28.06 -20.92 -9.06
C ILE A 494 -27.40 -21.90 -10.04
N TYR A 495 -26.26 -21.52 -10.60
CA TYR A 495 -25.44 -22.36 -11.48
C TYR A 495 -23.98 -22.30 -11.06
N PHE A 496 -23.38 -23.45 -10.75
CA PHE A 496 -22.00 -23.57 -10.31
C PHE A 496 -21.31 -24.75 -11.01
N HIS A 497 -20.31 -24.45 -11.84
CA HIS A 497 -19.51 -25.46 -12.52
C HIS A 497 -18.07 -25.00 -12.67
N LEU A 498 -17.15 -25.96 -12.72
CA LEU A 498 -15.71 -25.72 -12.95
C LEU A 498 -15.11 -24.76 -11.90
N ASN A 499 -15.51 -24.89 -10.64
CA ASN A 499 -14.90 -24.17 -9.52
C ASN A 499 -14.17 -25.19 -8.64
N PRO A 500 -13.00 -25.69 -9.07
CA PRO A 500 -12.36 -26.87 -8.49
C PRO A 500 -11.97 -26.68 -7.02
N ARG A 501 -11.83 -25.44 -6.53
CA ARG A 501 -11.51 -25.14 -5.13
C ARG A 501 -12.72 -24.75 -4.27
N LEU A 502 -13.91 -24.64 -4.86
CA LEU A 502 -15.13 -24.26 -4.15
C LEU A 502 -15.90 -25.51 -3.74
N CYS A 503 -15.93 -25.78 -2.45
CA CYS A 503 -16.59 -26.96 -1.90
C CYS A 503 -18.09 -27.03 -2.18
N TYR A 504 -18.55 -28.21 -2.61
CA TYR A 504 -19.95 -28.48 -2.92
C TYR A 504 -20.88 -28.23 -1.72
N GLU A 505 -20.44 -28.61 -0.52
CA GLU A 505 -21.19 -28.41 0.74
C GLU A 505 -21.44 -26.92 1.02
N LYS A 506 -20.47 -26.04 0.71
CA LYS A 506 -20.65 -24.58 0.84
C LYS A 506 -21.69 -24.04 -0.14
N ILE A 507 -21.79 -24.64 -1.35
CA ILE A 507 -22.82 -24.27 -2.32
C ILE A 507 -24.19 -24.77 -1.86
N GLN A 508 -24.26 -25.97 -1.26
CA GLN A 508 -25.51 -26.49 -0.68
C GLN A 508 -26.07 -25.60 0.43
N GLN A 509 -25.21 -24.94 1.23
CA GLN A 509 -25.65 -23.98 2.25
C GLN A 509 -26.45 -22.80 1.66
N LEU A 510 -26.19 -22.44 0.39
CA LEU A 510 -26.97 -21.42 -0.34
C LEU A 510 -28.37 -21.87 -0.71
N GLN A 511 -28.76 -23.12 -0.48
CA GLN A 511 -30.15 -23.52 -0.69
C GLN A 511 -31.11 -22.70 0.18
N SER A 512 -30.69 -22.39 1.41
CA SER A 512 -31.44 -21.52 2.33
C SER A 512 -31.61 -20.08 1.84
N SER A 513 -30.74 -19.64 0.93
CA SER A 513 -30.76 -18.30 0.34
C SER A 513 -31.82 -18.14 -0.76
N MET A 514 -32.27 -19.24 -1.38
CA MET A 514 -33.27 -19.18 -2.45
C MET A 514 -34.68 -19.15 -1.87
N LYS A 515 -35.53 -18.23 -2.35
CA LYS A 515 -36.97 -18.25 -2.02
C LYS A 515 -37.72 -19.41 -2.67
N SER A 516 -37.22 -19.93 -3.80
CA SER A 516 -37.75 -21.13 -4.41
C SER A 516 -37.43 -22.32 -3.51
N ALA A 517 -38.44 -23.02 -3.01
CA ALA A 517 -38.28 -24.22 -2.19
C ALA A 517 -37.76 -25.44 -2.98
N GLU A 518 -37.28 -25.22 -4.22
CA GLU A 518 -36.69 -26.26 -5.06
C GLU A 518 -35.29 -26.63 -4.58
N ASN A 519 -35.02 -27.92 -4.48
CA ASN A 519 -33.68 -28.43 -4.19
C ASN A 519 -32.72 -28.11 -5.35
N ILE A 520 -31.46 -27.86 -5.01
CA ILE A 520 -30.40 -27.64 -5.99
C ILE A 520 -30.20 -28.93 -6.82
N SER A 521 -30.32 -28.82 -8.15
CA SER A 521 -30.12 -29.93 -9.08
C SER A 521 -28.63 -30.20 -9.31
N VAL A 522 -28.25 -31.48 -9.41
CA VAL A 522 -26.89 -31.92 -9.77
C VAL A 522 -26.47 -31.43 -11.15
N ALA A 523 -27.42 -31.23 -12.07
CA ALA A 523 -27.14 -30.67 -13.39
C ALA A 523 -26.74 -29.18 -13.32
N ASP A 524 -27.33 -28.44 -12.39
CA ASP A 524 -27.08 -26.99 -12.21
C ASP A 524 -25.84 -26.76 -11.33
N VAL A 525 -25.58 -27.67 -10.38
CA VAL A 525 -24.41 -27.67 -9.49
C VAL A 525 -23.82 -29.08 -9.42
N SER A 526 -22.73 -29.31 -10.14
CA SER A 526 -22.08 -30.63 -10.17
C SER A 526 -21.09 -30.82 -9.02
N PRO A 527 -21.20 -31.90 -8.20
CA PRO A 527 -20.21 -32.19 -7.17
C PRO A 527 -18.86 -32.65 -7.76
N ASN A 528 -18.83 -33.04 -9.04
CA ASN A 528 -17.61 -33.51 -9.70
C ASN A 528 -16.77 -32.36 -10.26
N SER A 529 -17.33 -31.16 -10.42
CA SER A 529 -16.61 -29.99 -10.95
C SER A 529 -16.43 -28.86 -9.93
N ASN A 530 -17.04 -29.00 -8.73
CA ASN A 530 -16.91 -28.06 -7.64
C ASN A 530 -16.28 -28.77 -6.43
N GLY A 531 -15.12 -28.29 -5.98
CA GLY A 531 -14.38 -28.89 -4.85
C GLY A 531 -13.49 -30.09 -5.23
N GLU A 532 -13.23 -30.29 -6.53
CA GLU A 532 -12.37 -31.37 -7.04
C GLU A 532 -10.91 -31.27 -6.55
N ARG A 533 -10.37 -30.05 -6.42
CA ARG A 533 -8.97 -29.76 -6.06
C ARG A 533 -8.82 -29.22 -4.62
N MET A 534 -9.81 -29.42 -3.76
CA MET A 534 -9.74 -29.01 -2.35
C MET A 534 -10.48 -30.00 -1.44
N ILE A 535 -9.99 -30.17 -0.21
CA ILE A 535 -10.63 -31.01 0.80
C ILE A 535 -11.75 -30.23 1.50
N CYS A 536 -12.99 -30.72 1.37
CA CYS A 536 -14.20 -30.00 1.78
C CYS A 536 -14.85 -30.44 3.10
N VAL A 537 -14.19 -31.31 3.86
CA VAL A 537 -14.77 -31.89 5.09
C VAL A 537 -14.46 -31.00 6.29
N ASP A 538 -15.47 -30.71 7.12
CA ASP A 538 -15.39 -29.89 8.35
C ASP A 538 -14.45 -30.44 9.45
N ALA A 539 -13.88 -31.62 9.26
CA ALA A 539 -12.86 -32.22 10.12
C ALA A 539 -11.43 -31.88 9.63
N VAL A 540 -11.21 -30.64 9.20
CA VAL A 540 -9.86 -30.12 8.99
C VAL A 540 -9.15 -30.17 10.34
N ARG A 541 -8.17 -31.06 10.46
CA ARG A 541 -7.31 -31.09 11.65
C ARG A 541 -6.70 -29.70 11.81
N THR A 542 -6.88 -29.07 12.97
CA THR A 542 -6.32 -27.75 13.23
C THR A 542 -4.84 -27.89 13.58
N LEU A 543 -3.97 -27.19 12.87
CA LEU A 543 -2.56 -27.06 13.25
C LEU A 543 -2.42 -25.97 14.31
N SER A 544 -1.59 -26.20 15.33
CA SER A 544 -1.25 -25.18 16.33
C SER A 544 0.23 -24.79 16.20
N PRO A 545 0.58 -23.83 15.33
CA PRO A 545 1.95 -23.38 15.15
C PRO A 545 2.33 -22.42 16.28
N LYS A 546 3.46 -22.66 16.91
CA LYS A 546 4.01 -21.80 17.95
C LYS A 546 5.37 -21.26 17.53
N VAL A 547 5.69 -20.05 17.99
CA VAL A 547 7.05 -19.53 17.87
C VAL A 547 7.87 -20.17 18.97
N ASP A 548 8.88 -20.95 18.55
CA ASP A 548 9.82 -21.60 19.45
C ASP A 548 10.97 -20.65 19.79
N ASP A 549 11.47 -19.95 18.77
CA ASP A 549 12.63 -19.08 18.87
C ASP A 549 12.61 -18.01 17.76
N LEU A 550 13.23 -16.86 17.97
CA LEU A 550 13.27 -15.77 16.99
C LEU A 550 14.47 -14.85 17.20
N ASN A 551 14.95 -14.22 16.12
CA ASN A 551 15.95 -13.14 16.17
C ASN A 551 15.46 -11.91 15.38
N SER A 552 16.38 -11.03 14.96
CA SER A 552 16.03 -9.82 14.19
C SER A 552 15.58 -10.09 12.76
N THR A 553 15.98 -11.22 12.15
CA THR A 553 15.78 -11.50 10.72
C THR A 553 15.18 -12.88 10.42
N ALA A 554 14.92 -13.68 11.44
CA ALA A 554 14.43 -15.04 11.31
C ALA A 554 13.54 -15.45 12.50
N VAL A 555 12.63 -16.38 12.24
CA VAL A 555 11.74 -16.98 13.23
C VAL A 555 11.71 -18.50 13.05
N ARG A 556 11.72 -19.25 14.15
CA ARG A 556 11.55 -20.70 14.17
C ARG A 556 10.15 -21.02 14.62
N ILE A 557 9.41 -21.67 13.73
CA ILE A 557 8.06 -22.14 13.98
C ILE A 557 8.12 -23.63 14.31
N ILE A 558 7.41 -24.02 15.36
CA ILE A 558 7.23 -25.41 15.78
C ILE A 558 5.76 -25.81 15.69
N LEU A 559 5.52 -27.00 15.16
CA LEU A 559 4.19 -27.60 15.04
C LEU A 559 4.00 -28.71 16.09
N ASP A 560 2.75 -28.97 16.45
CA ASP A 560 2.38 -30.16 17.22
C ASP A 560 2.62 -31.45 16.40
N TYR A 561 2.76 -32.58 17.11
CA TYR A 561 2.95 -33.86 16.44
C TYR A 561 1.72 -34.23 15.61
N ILE A 562 1.98 -34.69 14.39
CA ILE A 562 0.96 -35.25 13.51
C ILE A 562 0.88 -36.76 13.74
N ASP A 563 -0.34 -37.29 13.83
CA ASP A 563 -0.59 -38.72 14.02
C ASP A 563 -0.02 -39.58 12.88
N GLY A 564 0.23 -40.85 13.16
CA GLY A 564 0.84 -41.80 12.23
C GLY A 564 0.15 -41.92 10.87
N ASP A 565 -1.19 -41.97 10.85
CA ASP A 565 -1.95 -42.12 9.60
C ASP A 565 -1.82 -40.89 8.70
N ALA A 566 -1.78 -39.70 9.31
CA ALA A 566 -1.61 -38.43 8.59
C ALA A 566 -0.15 -38.21 8.15
N LEU A 567 0.83 -38.74 8.89
CA LEU A 567 2.25 -38.66 8.53
C LEU A 567 2.59 -39.43 7.24
N GLN A 568 1.82 -40.47 6.91
CA GLN A 568 1.99 -41.25 5.69
C GLN A 568 1.60 -40.44 4.44
N THR A 569 0.55 -39.63 4.53
CA THR A 569 0.07 -38.76 3.44
C THR A 569 0.74 -37.39 3.40
N LEU A 570 1.42 -36.98 4.48
CA LEU A 570 2.13 -35.72 4.59
C LEU A 570 3.37 -35.70 3.69
N ILE A 571 3.45 -34.69 2.82
CA ILE A 571 4.62 -34.34 2.02
C ILE A 571 5.44 -33.28 2.77
N GLY A 572 4.76 -32.29 3.36
CA GLY A 572 5.41 -31.25 4.16
C GLY A 572 4.45 -30.12 4.54
N TYR A 573 4.95 -28.89 4.61
CA TYR A 573 4.19 -27.73 5.08
C TYR A 573 4.40 -26.51 4.18
N SER A 574 3.38 -25.67 4.08
CA SER A 574 3.43 -24.34 3.48
C SER A 574 3.20 -23.29 4.58
N TYR A 575 4.19 -22.41 4.73
CA TYR A 575 4.18 -21.32 5.70
C TYR A 575 3.81 -20.04 4.98
N TYR A 576 2.77 -19.36 5.46
CA TYR A 576 2.31 -18.09 4.92
C TYR A 576 2.57 -16.99 5.94
N TYR A 577 3.15 -15.87 5.51
CA TYR A 577 3.42 -14.75 6.40
C TYR A 577 3.34 -13.40 5.68
N LYS A 578 2.94 -12.35 6.40
CA LYS A 578 2.93 -10.97 5.89
C LYS A 578 3.17 -9.93 6.96
N GLU A 579 3.67 -8.76 6.58
CA GLU A 579 3.81 -7.61 7.48
C GLU A 579 2.42 -7.11 7.90
N ALA A 580 2.19 -7.04 9.22
CA ALA A 580 0.90 -6.69 9.79
C ALA A 580 1.07 -5.79 11.02
N PRO A 581 1.09 -4.45 10.83
CA PRO A 581 1.18 -3.51 11.95
C PRO A 581 -0.01 -3.61 12.92
N LEU A 582 -1.17 -4.04 12.42
CA LEU A 582 -2.41 -4.24 13.17
C LEU A 582 -2.79 -5.73 13.17
N GLN A 583 -3.41 -6.21 14.27
CA GLN A 583 -3.84 -7.60 14.43
C GLN A 583 -5.31 -7.80 13.97
N ASN A 584 -5.66 -7.31 12.78
CA ASN A 584 -7.01 -7.41 12.21
C ASN A 584 -7.02 -8.13 10.85
N VAL A 585 -6.02 -8.99 10.63
CA VAL A 585 -5.77 -9.64 9.35
C VAL A 585 -6.60 -10.90 9.21
N THR A 586 -7.28 -11.05 8.07
CA THR A 586 -7.93 -12.32 7.67
C THR A 586 -7.04 -13.13 6.73
N MET A 587 -7.35 -14.42 6.61
CA MET A 587 -6.65 -15.31 5.69
C MET A 587 -6.82 -14.88 4.23
N TYR A 588 -7.84 -14.10 3.89
CA TYR A 588 -8.18 -13.74 2.51
C TYR A 588 -7.74 -12.32 2.13
N ASP A 589 -7.31 -11.50 3.11
CA ASP A 589 -6.96 -10.09 2.90
C ASP A 589 -5.84 -9.91 1.88
N GLY A 590 -6.15 -9.24 0.76
CA GLY A 590 -5.21 -8.90 -0.29
C GLY A 590 -4.68 -10.10 -1.06
N ARG A 591 -5.43 -11.21 -1.09
CA ARG A 591 -5.03 -12.38 -1.88
C ARG A 591 -5.53 -12.30 -3.32
N HIS A 592 -4.60 -12.56 -4.22
CA HIS A 592 -4.82 -12.70 -5.65
C HIS A 592 -4.63 -14.18 -6.00
N GLY A 593 -5.65 -14.82 -6.58
CA GLY A 593 -5.65 -16.27 -6.81
C GLY A 593 -4.45 -16.78 -7.61
N CYS A 594 -3.88 -15.95 -8.49
CA CYS A 594 -2.70 -16.27 -9.29
C CYS A 594 -1.36 -15.89 -8.65
N GLY A 595 -1.35 -15.47 -7.38
CA GLY A 595 -0.11 -15.19 -6.64
C GLY A 595 0.47 -13.77 -6.85
N HIS A 596 -0.37 -12.75 -6.82
CA HIS A 596 0.07 -11.37 -6.66
C HIS A 596 -0.39 -10.80 -5.31
N ASP A 597 -0.32 -11.64 -4.27
CA ASP A 597 -0.80 -11.34 -2.94
C ASP A 597 0.25 -10.68 -2.05
N ASN A 598 -0.22 -10.04 -0.98
CA ASN A 598 0.65 -9.46 0.05
C ASN A 598 1.20 -10.53 1.02
N TRP A 599 0.84 -11.80 0.84
CA TRP A 599 1.28 -12.93 1.65
C TRP A 599 2.47 -13.61 1.00
N LEU A 600 3.58 -13.66 1.71
CA LEU A 600 4.73 -14.46 1.30
C LEU A 600 4.48 -15.92 1.64
N MET A 601 4.78 -16.81 0.69
CA MET A 601 4.64 -18.26 0.86
C MET A 601 6.02 -18.92 0.87
N HIS A 602 6.24 -19.82 1.82
CA HIS A 602 7.43 -20.65 1.88
C HIS A 602 7.03 -22.12 2.00
N VAL A 603 7.25 -22.90 0.94
CA VAL A 603 6.88 -24.32 0.85
C VAL A 603 8.07 -25.19 1.24
N VAL A 604 7.84 -26.13 2.16
CA VAL A 604 8.88 -26.99 2.73
C VAL A 604 8.43 -28.45 2.61
N PRO A 605 9.03 -29.25 1.70
CA PRO A 605 8.73 -30.68 1.54
C PRO A 605 9.44 -31.55 2.57
N SER A 606 9.34 -31.16 3.84
CA SER A 606 9.91 -31.89 4.95
C SER A 606 8.82 -32.26 5.92
N LYS A 607 8.91 -33.48 6.47
CA LYS A 607 8.06 -33.95 7.56
C LYS A 607 8.52 -33.42 8.93
N SER A 608 9.60 -32.65 8.97
CA SER A 608 10.07 -31.98 10.18
C SER A 608 9.00 -31.02 10.70
N ARG A 609 8.74 -31.08 12.00
CA ARG A 609 7.80 -30.17 12.68
C ARG A 609 8.40 -28.79 12.96
N ARG A 610 9.71 -28.60 12.75
CA ARG A 610 10.41 -27.33 12.92
C ARG A 610 10.79 -26.75 11.58
N HIS A 611 10.63 -25.44 11.45
CA HIS A 611 11.09 -24.70 10.28
C HIS A 611 11.54 -23.30 10.65
N VAL A 612 12.58 -22.80 9.98
CA VAL A 612 13.09 -21.43 10.16
C VAL A 612 12.74 -20.61 8.92
N ILE A 613 11.98 -19.54 9.11
CA ILE A 613 11.74 -18.52 8.09
C ILE A 613 12.78 -17.43 8.29
N GLY A 614 13.63 -17.19 7.30
CA GLY A 614 14.66 -16.13 7.32
C GLY A 614 14.31 -14.93 6.44
N GLY A 615 15.21 -13.94 6.36
CA GLY A 615 15.06 -12.77 5.50
C GLY A 615 13.99 -11.75 5.95
N LEU A 616 13.57 -11.82 7.21
CA LEU A 616 12.56 -10.93 7.78
C LEU A 616 13.15 -9.55 8.11
N LYS A 617 12.30 -8.52 8.13
CA LYS A 617 12.70 -7.18 8.55
C LYS A 617 12.84 -7.12 10.08
N PRO A 618 13.89 -6.48 10.61
CA PRO A 618 14.03 -6.22 12.04
C PRO A 618 12.89 -5.36 12.60
N TYR A 619 12.58 -5.57 13.88
CA TYR A 619 11.57 -4.81 14.63
C TYR A 619 10.22 -4.67 13.90
N THR A 620 9.76 -5.74 13.27
CA THR A 620 8.57 -5.75 12.42
C THR A 620 7.59 -6.82 12.87
N GLN A 621 6.31 -6.48 12.97
CA GLN A 621 5.25 -7.42 13.33
C GLN A 621 4.75 -8.15 12.07
N TYR A 622 4.67 -9.48 12.16
CA TYR A 622 4.19 -10.36 11.10
C TYR A 622 2.95 -11.13 11.55
N ALA A 623 1.99 -11.28 10.64
CA ALA A 623 0.93 -12.27 10.73
C ALA A 623 1.36 -13.53 9.98
N TYR A 624 1.08 -14.72 10.52
CA TYR A 624 1.42 -15.98 9.87
C TYR A 624 0.40 -17.09 10.12
N PHE A 625 0.34 -18.05 9.21
CA PHE A 625 -0.39 -19.30 9.39
C PHE A 625 0.29 -20.42 8.57
N VAL A 626 -0.03 -21.67 8.89
CA VAL A 626 0.59 -22.86 8.30
C VAL A 626 -0.48 -23.77 7.71
N LYS A 627 -0.17 -24.36 6.56
CA LYS A 627 -1.00 -25.38 5.91
C LYS A 627 -0.16 -26.62 5.62
N THR A 628 -0.70 -27.83 5.81
CA THR A 628 -0.03 -29.06 5.35
C THR A 628 -0.06 -29.18 3.83
N LEU A 629 1.00 -29.78 3.28
CA LEU A 629 1.06 -30.29 1.92
C LEU A 629 0.86 -31.81 2.00
N THR A 630 -0.26 -32.32 1.47
CA THR A 630 -0.59 -33.75 1.51
C THR A 630 -0.77 -34.32 0.11
N ARG A 631 -0.59 -35.63 -0.05
CA ARG A 631 -0.81 -36.32 -1.32
C ARG A 631 -2.31 -36.52 -1.56
N THR A 632 -2.82 -35.89 -2.62
CA THR A 632 -4.23 -35.86 -3.00
C THR A 632 -4.59 -37.07 -3.86
N ASP A 633 -4.83 -38.24 -3.24
CA ASP A 633 -5.66 -39.27 -3.87
C ASP A 633 -7.12 -39.06 -3.47
N TYR A 634 -8.05 -39.31 -4.40
CA TYR A 634 -9.51 -39.09 -4.30
C TYR A 634 -10.20 -39.63 -3.02
N HIS A 635 -9.49 -40.37 -2.16
CA HIS A 635 -10.00 -41.00 -0.94
C HIS A 635 -9.22 -40.70 0.37
N LEU A 636 -8.15 -39.90 0.35
CA LEU A 636 -7.34 -39.60 1.55
C LEU A 636 -7.35 -38.09 1.85
N LYS A 637 -8.34 -37.67 2.65
CA LYS A 637 -8.59 -36.25 3.00
C LYS A 637 -7.87 -35.87 4.30
N VAL A 638 -6.68 -35.27 4.23
CA VAL A 638 -5.92 -34.87 5.45
C VAL A 638 -5.25 -33.48 5.35
N ASP A 639 -5.83 -32.52 4.63
CA ASP A 639 -5.34 -31.13 4.72
C ASP A 639 -5.70 -30.53 6.10
N ALA A 640 -4.71 -29.91 6.72
CA ALA A 640 -4.77 -29.27 8.03
C ALA A 640 -4.31 -27.81 7.91
N TYR A 641 -5.04 -26.91 8.56
CA TYR A 641 -4.79 -25.47 8.55
C TYR A 641 -4.63 -24.96 9.98
N SER A 642 -3.77 -23.96 10.18
CA SER A 642 -3.73 -23.22 11.43
C SER A 642 -4.62 -21.98 11.38
N THR A 643 -5.02 -21.51 12.56
CA THR A 643 -5.46 -20.13 12.72
C THR A 643 -4.30 -19.15 12.50
N ILE A 644 -4.61 -17.88 12.24
CA ILE A 644 -3.61 -16.83 12.14
C ILE A 644 -3.02 -16.55 13.53
N ALA A 645 -1.70 -16.51 13.58
CA ALA A 645 -0.92 -16.09 14.74
C ALA A 645 -0.02 -14.91 14.38
N TYR A 646 0.56 -14.26 15.39
CA TYR A 646 1.39 -13.08 15.23
C TYR A 646 2.72 -13.23 15.97
N PHE A 647 3.77 -12.66 15.40
CA PHE A 647 5.06 -12.51 16.09
C PHE A 647 5.71 -11.19 15.68
N GLN A 648 6.66 -10.72 16.49
CA GLN A 648 7.45 -9.53 16.20
C GLN A 648 8.93 -9.90 16.24
N THR A 649 9.68 -9.53 15.21
CA THR A 649 11.14 -9.73 15.16
C THR A 649 11.86 -8.80 16.13
N LEU A 650 13.05 -9.21 16.59
CA LEU A 650 13.86 -8.38 17.49
C LEU A 650 14.40 -7.12 16.79
N PRO A 651 14.72 -6.06 17.55
CA PRO A 651 15.46 -4.93 17.01
C PRO A 651 16.86 -5.31 16.55
N ASP A 652 17.38 -4.55 15.60
CA ASP A 652 18.74 -4.69 15.05
C ASP A 652 19.37 -3.32 14.84
N ARG A 653 20.65 -3.31 14.47
CA ARG A 653 21.41 -2.11 14.17
C ARG A 653 20.70 -1.27 13.10
N PRO A 654 20.47 0.03 13.35
CA PRO A 654 19.86 0.93 12.37
C PRO A 654 20.79 1.19 11.19
N SER A 655 20.22 1.55 10.04
CA SER A 655 21.00 2.10 8.94
C SER A 655 21.68 3.42 9.34
N PRO A 656 22.77 3.84 8.68
CA PRO A 656 23.34 5.17 8.90
C PRO A 656 22.28 6.28 8.75
N VAL A 657 22.45 7.36 9.52
CA VAL A 657 21.56 8.53 9.44
C VAL A 657 21.63 9.11 8.04
N PHE A 658 20.51 9.68 7.60
CA PHE A 658 20.41 10.18 6.24
C PHE A 658 20.77 11.68 6.20
N ARG A 659 21.55 12.09 5.18
CA ARG A 659 21.87 13.49 4.84
C ARG A 659 22.26 14.37 6.05
N ILE A 660 23.51 14.37 6.48
CA ILE A 660 23.96 15.36 7.47
C ILE A 660 24.17 16.70 6.77
N HIS A 661 23.59 17.77 7.32
CA HIS A 661 23.75 19.13 6.85
C HIS A 661 24.22 20.02 7.99
N GLY A 662 25.10 20.98 7.69
CA GLY A 662 25.63 21.88 8.71
C GLY A 662 25.83 23.28 8.16
N ASN A 663 25.35 24.28 8.92
CA ASN A 663 25.50 25.69 8.60
C ASN A 663 26.29 26.40 9.69
N SER A 664 27.22 27.27 9.31
CA SER A 664 28.00 28.10 10.23
C SER A 664 27.69 29.56 10.00
N GLU A 665 27.01 30.17 10.96
CA GLU A 665 26.72 31.62 10.95
C GLU A 665 27.75 32.42 11.74
N ILE A 666 28.40 31.76 12.70
CA ILE A 666 29.41 32.31 13.61
C ILE A 666 30.68 31.50 13.36
N SER A 667 31.84 32.15 13.28
CA SER A 667 33.09 31.46 12.91
C SER A 667 33.55 30.43 13.94
N SER A 668 32.95 30.43 15.13
CA SER A 668 33.17 29.45 16.20
C SER A 668 32.03 28.45 16.41
N GLN A 669 31.00 28.45 15.57
CA GLN A 669 29.85 27.55 15.71
C GLN A 669 29.37 26.96 14.38
N ILE A 670 28.89 25.71 14.45
CA ILE A 670 28.20 25.03 13.35
C ILE A 670 26.89 24.46 13.91
N VAL A 671 25.76 24.80 13.30
CA VAL A 671 24.47 24.18 13.57
C VAL A 671 24.30 23.00 12.62
N LEU A 672 24.19 21.80 13.19
CA LEU A 672 24.02 20.53 12.47
C LEU A 672 22.58 20.07 12.50
N HIS A 673 22.15 19.49 11.38
CA HIS A 673 20.88 18.81 11.21
C HIS A 673 21.10 17.48 10.50
N TRP A 674 20.33 16.45 10.86
CA TRP A 674 20.35 15.14 10.20
C TRP A 674 18.97 14.52 10.14
N TRP A 675 18.75 13.62 9.19
CA TRP A 675 17.53 12.85 9.10
C TRP A 675 17.69 11.51 9.84
N PRO A 676 16.59 10.95 10.39
CA PRO A 676 16.64 9.63 10.97
C PRO A 676 17.06 8.56 9.94
N PRO A 677 17.57 7.40 10.41
CA PRO A 677 17.85 6.25 9.56
C PRO A 677 16.68 5.88 8.65
N ARG A 678 16.94 5.56 7.37
CA ARG A 678 15.90 5.05 6.45
C ARG A 678 15.32 3.71 6.91
N ARG A 679 16.15 2.88 7.52
CA ARG A 679 15.76 1.63 8.18
C ARG A 679 16.13 1.75 9.66
N PRO A 680 15.21 2.21 10.52
CA PRO A 680 15.47 2.34 11.95
C PRO A 680 15.74 1.00 12.62
N ASN A 681 15.19 -0.10 12.12
CA ASN A 681 15.38 -1.46 12.65
C ASN A 681 15.08 -1.59 14.16
N GLY A 682 14.32 -0.64 14.72
CA GLY A 682 14.08 -0.52 16.15
C GLY A 682 13.70 0.91 16.55
N ALA A 683 13.33 1.09 17.82
CA ALA A 683 13.11 2.41 18.39
C ALA A 683 14.47 3.10 18.62
N ILE A 684 14.68 4.27 18.00
CA ILE A 684 15.90 5.05 18.16
C ILE A 684 15.90 5.68 19.55
N LYS A 685 16.87 5.29 20.39
CA LYS A 685 17.00 5.79 21.75
C LYS A 685 17.82 7.08 21.80
N LYS A 686 18.93 7.11 21.06
CA LYS A 686 19.96 8.16 21.14
C LYS A 686 20.69 8.38 19.82
N TYR A 687 21.27 9.56 19.66
CA TYR A 687 22.23 9.90 18.62
C TYR A 687 23.58 10.26 19.25
N TRP A 688 24.68 9.85 18.61
CA TRP A 688 26.03 10.26 18.98
C TRP A 688 26.61 11.13 17.89
N VAL A 689 27.11 12.31 18.28
CA VAL A 689 27.73 13.27 17.36
C VAL A 689 29.19 13.45 17.75
N THR A 690 30.10 13.30 16.79
CA THR A 690 31.52 13.65 16.93
C THR A 690 31.95 14.59 15.82
N PHE A 691 33.01 15.35 16.07
CA PHE A 691 33.59 16.25 15.09
C PHE A 691 35.11 16.33 15.27
N GLU A 692 35.84 16.38 14.16
CA GLU A 692 37.29 16.52 14.15
C GLU A 692 37.72 17.51 13.07
N LYS A 693 38.86 18.19 13.30
CA LYS A 693 39.43 19.13 12.33
C LYS A 693 40.00 18.37 11.13
N HIS A 694 39.57 18.75 9.92
CA HIS A 694 39.98 18.10 8.69
C HIS A 694 41.02 18.96 7.94
N ASN A 695 42.26 18.47 7.83
CA ASN A 695 43.34 19.15 7.13
C ASN A 695 43.41 18.71 5.66
N SER A 696 42.91 19.52 4.72
CA SER A 696 43.01 19.21 3.29
C SER A 696 44.45 19.25 2.77
N THR A 697 44.95 18.14 2.23
CA THR A 697 46.23 18.11 1.49
C THR A 697 46.09 18.75 0.10
N LYS A 698 47.14 19.42 -0.38
CA LYS A 698 47.15 20.26 -1.62
C LYS A 698 46.79 19.52 -2.94
N GLY A 699 46.56 18.21 -2.93
CA GLY A 699 46.10 17.43 -4.09
C GLY A 699 44.58 17.41 -4.31
N GLU A 700 43.76 17.89 -3.35
CA GLU A 700 42.28 17.83 -3.43
C GLU A 700 41.63 19.17 -3.79
N LYS A 701 42.41 20.23 -4.00
CA LYS A 701 41.89 21.58 -4.28
C LYS A 701 41.32 21.78 -5.70
N THR A 702 41.34 20.75 -6.55
CA THR A 702 40.83 20.79 -7.94
C THR A 702 39.60 19.92 -8.20
N HIS A 703 39.04 19.27 -7.19
CA HIS A 703 37.73 18.64 -7.30
C HIS A 703 36.72 19.40 -6.43
N ASN A 704 35.84 20.16 -7.07
CA ASN A 704 34.62 20.63 -6.43
C ASN A 704 33.76 19.40 -6.09
N TYR A 705 33.90 18.91 -4.86
CA TYR A 705 33.07 17.85 -4.32
C TYR A 705 31.65 18.37 -4.05
N LEU A 706 30.82 18.40 -5.10
CA LEU A 706 29.43 17.94 -4.96
C LEU A 706 29.51 16.55 -4.34
N SER A 707 28.83 16.31 -3.21
CA SER A 707 28.70 15.03 -2.49
C SER A 707 29.08 13.82 -3.34
N SER A 708 30.38 13.51 -3.44
CA SER A 708 30.80 12.30 -4.10
C SER A 708 30.56 11.21 -3.08
N MET A 709 29.83 10.19 -3.51
CA MET A 709 29.81 8.90 -2.81
C MET A 709 31.22 8.50 -2.37
N PRO A 710 31.38 7.77 -1.25
CA PRO A 710 32.67 7.19 -0.90
C PRO A 710 33.14 6.27 -2.03
N LEU A 711 34.14 6.73 -2.79
CA LEU A 711 34.87 5.93 -3.76
C LEU A 711 35.82 5.02 -3.00
N GLY A 712 35.26 3.93 -2.48
CA GLY A 712 35.97 2.96 -1.64
C GLY A 712 35.16 1.72 -1.27
N SER A 713 33.85 1.68 -1.58
CA SER A 713 33.12 0.42 -1.61
C SER A 713 33.28 -0.21 -2.99
N LYS A 714 34.35 -0.99 -3.17
CA LYS A 714 34.33 -2.06 -4.16
C LYS A 714 33.08 -2.88 -3.88
N THR A 715 32.08 -2.79 -4.76
CA THR A 715 31.07 -3.83 -5.01
C THR A 715 30.73 -4.68 -3.78
N ALA A 716 30.28 -4.06 -2.69
CA ALA A 716 29.26 -4.71 -1.89
C ALA A 716 28.03 -4.54 -2.75
N GLU A 717 27.70 -5.62 -3.45
CA GLU A 717 26.53 -5.76 -4.29
C GLU A 717 25.39 -4.95 -3.66
N CYS A 718 24.97 -3.89 -4.36
CA CYS A 718 23.53 -3.71 -4.47
C CYS A 718 23.05 -4.95 -5.25
N GLU A 719 23.01 -6.10 -4.58
CA GLU A 719 21.84 -6.91 -4.70
C GLU A 719 20.73 -5.96 -4.22
N CYS A 720 20.14 -5.26 -5.20
CA CYS A 720 18.75 -5.56 -5.38
C CYS A 720 18.70 -7.09 -5.26
N MET A 721 18.28 -7.60 -4.10
CA MET A 721 17.30 -8.66 -4.21
C MET A 721 16.24 -7.98 -5.06
N ASP A 722 16.37 -8.15 -6.38
CA ASP A 722 15.24 -8.33 -7.23
C ASP A 722 14.49 -9.42 -6.49
N VAL A 723 13.69 -9.00 -5.49
CA VAL A 723 12.53 -9.77 -5.09
C VAL A 723 11.73 -9.65 -6.36
N VAL A 724 12.05 -10.54 -7.30
CA VAL A 724 11.24 -10.82 -8.45
C VAL A 724 9.86 -10.94 -7.83
N PRO A 725 8.87 -10.10 -8.20
CA PRO A 725 7.55 -10.14 -7.56
C PRO A 725 6.77 -11.42 -7.88
N TYR A 726 7.43 -12.57 -7.95
CA TYR A 726 6.98 -13.83 -8.47
C TYR A 726 7.15 -15.02 -7.50
N ASP A 727 7.41 -14.79 -6.21
CA ASP A 727 7.42 -15.92 -5.24
C ASP A 727 6.07 -16.14 -4.52
N SER A 728 5.09 -15.33 -4.86
CA SER A 728 3.71 -15.80 -4.83
C SER A 728 3.47 -16.45 -6.19
N GLY A 729 4.10 -17.58 -6.49
CA GLY A 729 3.63 -18.39 -7.61
C GLY A 729 2.19 -18.84 -7.32
N PRO A 730 1.39 -19.23 -8.34
CA PRO A 730 0.25 -20.11 -8.06
C PRO A 730 0.76 -21.28 -7.19
N GLN A 731 -0.06 -21.79 -6.27
CA GLN A 731 0.30 -23.03 -5.56
C GLN A 731 0.79 -24.04 -6.61
N PRO A 732 1.97 -24.66 -6.44
CA PRO A 732 2.50 -25.61 -7.41
C PRO A 732 1.41 -26.66 -7.67
N ASP A 733 1.08 -26.91 -8.93
CA ASP A 733 0.09 -27.93 -9.29
C ASP A 733 0.67 -29.29 -8.83
N ASP A 734 -0.15 -30.12 -8.20
CA ASP A 734 0.28 -31.36 -7.54
C ASP A 734 1.00 -32.32 -8.52
N GLU A 735 0.80 -32.16 -9.83
CA GLU A 735 1.26 -33.09 -10.87
C GLU A 735 2.78 -33.10 -11.10
N GLU A 736 3.52 -32.03 -10.79
CA GLU A 736 4.97 -31.97 -11.09
C GLU A 736 5.88 -32.21 -9.87
N TYR A 737 5.33 -32.30 -8.66
CA TYR A 737 6.13 -32.28 -7.43
C TYR A 737 6.63 -33.66 -6.95
N TYR A 738 6.00 -34.76 -7.38
CA TYR A 738 6.37 -36.11 -6.95
C TYR A 738 6.43 -37.10 -8.11
N ASN A 739 7.36 -38.06 -8.02
CA ASN A 739 7.48 -39.15 -8.98
C ASN A 739 6.36 -40.18 -8.75
N LYS A 740 5.26 -40.02 -9.50
CA LYS A 740 4.08 -40.88 -9.43
C LYS A 740 4.41 -42.37 -9.62
N ASP A 741 5.37 -42.69 -10.48
CA ASP A 741 5.80 -44.07 -10.75
C ASP A 741 6.55 -44.68 -9.56
N ALA A 742 7.42 -43.90 -8.91
CA ALA A 742 8.14 -44.34 -7.72
C ALA A 742 7.20 -44.61 -6.54
N LEU A 743 6.20 -43.76 -6.34
CA LEU A 743 5.18 -43.93 -5.30
C LEU A 743 4.28 -45.13 -5.57
N THR A 744 3.84 -45.31 -6.82
CA THR A 744 3.04 -46.49 -7.21
C THR A 744 3.83 -47.78 -6.98
N TYR A 745 5.13 -47.76 -7.24
CA TYR A 745 6.01 -48.89 -6.98
C TYR A 745 6.15 -49.17 -5.47
N GLU A 746 6.34 -48.16 -4.63
CA GLU A 746 6.44 -48.30 -3.16
C GLU A 746 5.14 -48.75 -2.49
N GLU A 747 3.97 -48.41 -3.05
CA GLU A 747 2.66 -48.90 -2.56
C GLU A 747 2.31 -50.29 -3.07
N ALA A 748 2.71 -50.62 -4.29
CA ALA A 748 2.49 -51.94 -4.85
C ALA A 748 3.37 -52.99 -4.18
N LEU A 749 4.60 -52.64 -3.76
CA LEU A 749 5.58 -53.59 -3.21
C LEU A 749 5.08 -54.34 -1.96
N PRO A 750 4.54 -53.66 -0.91
CA PRO A 750 4.01 -54.35 0.26
C PRO A 750 2.82 -55.25 -0.08
N ASN A 751 1.96 -54.83 -1.02
CA ASN A 751 0.81 -55.62 -1.49
C ASN A 751 1.23 -56.84 -2.34
N LEU A 752 2.34 -56.72 -3.09
CA LEU A 752 2.97 -57.81 -3.85
C LEU A 752 3.73 -58.81 -2.95
N ILE A 753 4.32 -58.32 -1.85
CA ILE A 753 5.10 -59.14 -0.90
C ILE A 753 4.20 -59.71 0.22
N TYR A 754 3.00 -59.16 0.44
CA TYR A 754 2.06 -59.67 1.45
C TYR A 754 1.50 -61.05 1.07
N VAL A 755 2.12 -62.09 1.62
CA VAL A 755 1.59 -63.46 1.55
C VAL A 755 0.68 -63.66 2.76
N SER A 756 -0.64 -63.65 2.53
CA SER A 756 -1.58 -64.17 3.54
C SER A 756 -1.18 -65.62 3.85
N ARG A 757 -0.85 -65.94 5.11
CA ARG A 757 -0.66 -67.35 5.50
C ARG A 757 -1.99 -68.06 5.33
N TYR A 758 -2.06 -68.90 4.32
CA TYR A 758 -3.20 -69.74 3.97
C TYR A 758 -3.55 -70.66 5.15
N GLN A 759 -4.53 -70.30 5.98
CA GLN A 759 -5.23 -71.28 6.83
C GLN A 759 -6.35 -71.90 5.99
N LYS A 760 -6.21 -73.20 5.69
CA LYS A 760 -7.20 -73.99 4.95
C LYS A 760 -8.54 -73.99 5.69
N THR A 761 -9.53 -73.34 5.11
CA THR A 761 -10.95 -73.69 5.33
C THR A 761 -11.64 -73.71 3.96
N PRO A 762 -12.50 -74.69 3.65
CA PRO A 762 -12.83 -75.03 2.26
C PRO A 762 -13.87 -74.07 1.65
N GLN A 763 -13.45 -73.31 0.64
CA GLN A 763 -14.34 -72.64 -0.30
C GLN A 763 -15.02 -73.67 -1.21
N LYS A 764 -16.28 -74.00 -0.94
CA LYS A 764 -17.20 -74.56 -1.93
C LYS A 764 -18.45 -73.70 -1.95
N ARG A 765 -18.42 -72.54 -2.63
CA ARG A 765 -19.68 -71.88 -3.02
C ARG A 765 -19.64 -70.78 -4.08
N PHE A 766 -18.49 -70.48 -4.70
CA PHE A 766 -18.43 -69.36 -5.65
C PHE A 766 -18.33 -69.73 -7.13
N ASP A 767 -18.36 -71.02 -7.49
CA ASP A 767 -18.27 -71.45 -8.90
C ASP A 767 -19.62 -71.60 -9.62
N THR A 768 -20.74 -71.17 -9.02
CA THR A 768 -22.07 -71.33 -9.63
C THR A 768 -22.94 -70.07 -9.52
N VAL A 769 -22.50 -68.98 -10.13
CA VAL A 769 -23.39 -67.85 -10.45
C VAL A 769 -23.31 -67.62 -11.95
N LYS A 770 -24.43 -67.76 -12.67
CA LYS A 770 -24.45 -67.76 -14.14
C LYS A 770 -24.95 -66.44 -14.77
N ASP A 771 -25.60 -65.54 -14.01
CA ASP A 771 -26.17 -64.26 -14.49
C ASP A 771 -26.48 -63.28 -13.32
N TYR A 772 -26.49 -61.97 -13.62
CA TYR A 772 -26.91 -60.83 -12.80
C TYR A 772 -28.36 -60.93 -12.25
N ALA A 773 -29.27 -61.62 -12.93
CA ALA A 773 -30.63 -61.86 -12.40
C ALA A 773 -30.65 -62.80 -11.17
N ASP A 774 -29.64 -63.67 -11.02
CA ASP A 774 -29.51 -64.63 -9.91
C ASP A 774 -29.15 -63.90 -8.59
N LEU A 775 -28.50 -62.73 -8.68
CA LEU A 775 -28.11 -61.90 -7.53
C LEU A 775 -29.27 -61.10 -6.92
N LEU A 776 -30.36 -60.88 -7.67
CA LEU A 776 -31.51 -60.07 -7.22
C LEU A 776 -32.60 -60.91 -6.51
N SER A 777 -32.44 -62.22 -6.43
CA SER A 777 -33.45 -63.14 -5.88
C SER A 777 -33.25 -63.52 -4.41
N ILE A 778 -32.56 -62.69 -3.61
CA ILE A 778 -32.40 -62.95 -2.18
C ILE A 778 -33.73 -62.70 -1.44
N LYS A 779 -34.58 -63.73 -1.41
CA LYS A 779 -35.68 -63.83 -0.45
C LYS A 779 -35.10 -63.92 0.96
N LYS A 780 -35.68 -63.10 1.83
CA LYS A 780 -35.41 -63.02 3.26
C LYS A 780 -36.08 -64.23 3.93
N ASP A 781 -35.37 -65.36 4.02
CA ASP A 781 -35.82 -66.47 4.85
C ASP A 781 -35.48 -66.19 6.32
N VAL A 782 -36.55 -66.18 7.10
CA VAL A 782 -36.59 -66.02 8.55
C VAL A 782 -35.76 -67.12 9.20
N ALA A 783 -34.70 -66.75 9.92
CA ALA A 783 -33.98 -67.68 10.76
C ALA A 783 -34.83 -68.03 12.01
N PRO A 784 -35.04 -69.31 12.33
CA PRO A 784 -35.60 -69.70 13.62
C PRO A 784 -34.56 -69.52 14.73
N SER A 785 -35.04 -69.05 15.87
CA SER A 785 -34.32 -68.86 17.12
C SER A 785 -33.58 -70.13 17.58
N THR A 786 -32.25 -70.09 17.58
CA THR A 786 -31.44 -70.90 18.47
C THR A 786 -30.75 -69.98 19.47
N PRO A 787 -30.75 -70.30 20.78
CA PRO A 787 -30.13 -69.44 21.78
C PRO A 787 -28.61 -69.39 21.57
N PRO A 788 -27.96 -68.28 21.94
CA PRO A 788 -26.52 -68.14 21.77
C PRO A 788 -25.83 -69.23 22.60
N THR A 789 -25.03 -70.06 21.93
CA THR A 789 -24.08 -70.96 22.58
C THR A 789 -23.17 -70.09 23.43
N THR A 790 -23.32 -70.15 24.75
CA THR A 790 -22.43 -69.49 25.69
C THR A 790 -21.02 -70.01 25.47
N THR A 791 -20.15 -69.18 24.89
CA THR A 791 -18.71 -69.38 24.91
C THR A 791 -18.31 -69.62 26.37
N PRO A 792 -17.54 -70.69 26.70
CA PRO A 792 -17.06 -70.89 28.06
C PRO A 792 -16.33 -69.63 28.53
N ALA A 793 -16.50 -69.26 29.80
CA ALA A 793 -15.75 -68.15 30.37
C ALA A 793 -14.24 -68.41 30.15
N PRO A 794 -13.47 -67.44 29.63
CA PRO A 794 -12.06 -67.61 29.34
C PRO A 794 -11.35 -68.15 30.58
N THR A 795 -10.54 -69.19 30.42
CA THR A 795 -9.80 -69.75 31.55
C THR A 795 -8.82 -68.69 32.10
N GLU A 796 -8.39 -68.81 33.34
CA GLU A 796 -7.45 -67.85 33.94
C GLU A 796 -6.14 -67.71 33.13
N ALA A 797 -5.75 -68.78 32.43
CA ALA A 797 -4.65 -68.80 31.47
C ALA A 797 -4.97 -68.05 30.16
N ASP A 798 -6.20 -68.17 29.63
CA ASP A 798 -6.64 -67.41 28.45
C ASP A 798 -6.71 -65.92 28.76
N LEU A 799 -7.25 -65.54 29.92
CA LEU A 799 -7.33 -64.15 30.37
C LEU A 799 -5.93 -63.55 30.63
N PHE A 800 -4.99 -64.36 31.14
CA PHE A 800 -3.59 -63.97 31.32
C PHE A 800 -2.89 -63.77 29.98
N ASN A 801 -3.07 -64.68 29.03
CA ASN A 801 -2.52 -64.57 27.68
C ASN A 801 -3.11 -63.36 26.95
N GLU A 802 -4.41 -63.12 27.04
CA GLU A 802 -5.08 -61.98 26.42
C GLU A 802 -4.60 -60.64 27.00
N LYS A 803 -4.39 -60.56 28.33
CA LYS A 803 -3.72 -59.41 28.98
C LYS A 803 -2.28 -59.24 28.50
N LEU A 804 -1.52 -60.34 28.33
CA LEU A 804 -0.16 -60.30 27.83
C LEU A 804 -0.11 -59.85 26.35
N HIS A 805 -1.06 -60.28 25.53
CA HIS A 805 -1.22 -59.83 24.14
C HIS A 805 -1.59 -58.35 24.07
N ALA A 806 -2.51 -57.88 24.92
CA ALA A 806 -2.86 -56.46 25.03
C ALA A 806 -1.66 -55.60 25.47
N LEU A 807 -0.89 -56.06 26.46
CA LEU A 807 0.36 -55.41 26.90
C LEU A 807 1.42 -55.37 25.80
N ASN A 808 1.57 -56.46 25.04
CA ASN A 808 2.49 -56.51 23.91
C ASN A 808 2.04 -55.61 22.76
N TYR A 809 0.73 -55.56 22.45
CA TYR A 809 0.15 -54.65 21.47
C TYR A 809 0.40 -53.19 21.87
N GLU A 810 0.14 -52.82 23.12
CA GLU A 810 0.42 -51.48 23.64
C GLU A 810 1.92 -51.13 23.58
N ARG A 811 2.79 -52.09 23.88
CA ARG A 811 4.25 -51.88 23.76
C ARG A 811 4.67 -51.62 22.31
N ILE A 812 4.12 -52.37 21.36
CA ILE A 812 4.41 -52.21 19.93
C ILE A 812 3.83 -50.90 19.41
N ARG A 813 2.58 -50.56 19.77
CA ARG A 813 1.93 -49.28 19.44
C ARG A 813 2.78 -48.10 19.90
N LYS A 814 3.17 -48.06 21.19
CA LYS A 814 4.05 -47.02 21.73
C LYS A 814 5.41 -46.95 21.03
N LYS A 815 5.95 -48.09 20.59
CA LYS A 815 7.23 -48.13 19.84
C LYS A 815 7.07 -47.53 18.44
N ILE A 816 5.95 -47.79 17.76
CA ILE A 816 5.63 -47.20 16.46
C ILE A 816 5.39 -45.70 16.60
N GLU A 817 4.59 -45.27 17.58
CA GLU A 817 4.34 -43.85 17.89
C GLU A 817 5.66 -43.10 18.16
N ARG A 818 6.57 -43.66 18.97
CA ARG A 818 7.89 -43.05 19.19
C ARG A 818 8.69 -42.90 17.90
N LYS A 819 8.75 -43.95 17.09
CA LYS A 819 9.46 -43.88 15.80
C LYS A 819 8.86 -42.82 14.87
N GLN A 820 7.54 -42.62 14.91
CA GLN A 820 6.85 -41.57 14.14
C GLN A 820 7.12 -40.17 14.68
N MET A 821 7.25 -40.00 16.01
CA MET A 821 7.70 -38.75 16.61
C MET A 821 9.15 -38.43 16.25
N ASP A 822 10.05 -39.43 16.30
CA ASP A 822 11.47 -39.26 15.96
C ASP A 822 11.65 -38.83 14.49
N LEU A 823 10.79 -39.30 13.57
CA LEU A 823 10.80 -38.89 12.16
C LEU A 823 10.35 -37.44 11.93
N GLN A 824 9.61 -36.85 12.87
CA GLN A 824 9.17 -35.45 12.82
C GLN A 824 10.17 -34.49 13.48
N ASP A 825 11.13 -35.02 14.23
CA ASP A 825 12.20 -34.29 14.92
C ASP A 825 13.58 -34.58 14.29
N THR A 826 13.63 -34.80 12.98
CA THR A 826 14.89 -34.99 12.24
C THR A 826 15.62 -33.67 12.02
N ASP A 827 16.95 -33.69 12.07
CA ASP A 827 17.82 -32.57 11.68
C ASP A 827 17.64 -31.31 12.54
N ILE A 828 17.45 -31.47 13.86
CA ILE A 828 17.22 -30.38 14.83
C ILE A 828 18.31 -29.28 14.71
N ASP A 829 19.56 -29.70 14.48
CA ASP A 829 20.70 -28.79 14.44
C ASP A 829 20.68 -27.83 13.24
N SER A 830 20.00 -28.18 12.14
CA SER A 830 19.87 -27.30 10.96
C SER A 830 18.89 -26.15 11.18
N TYR A 831 18.03 -26.25 12.20
CA TYR A 831 17.04 -25.22 12.56
C TYR A 831 17.53 -24.26 13.67
N ASN A 832 18.84 -24.18 13.91
CA ASN A 832 19.38 -23.26 14.91
C ASN A 832 19.41 -21.82 14.41
N ILE A 833 18.72 -20.92 15.15
CA ILE A 833 18.79 -19.49 14.92
C ILE A 833 20.02 -18.93 15.64
N ARG A 834 20.77 -18.06 14.97
CA ARG A 834 21.88 -17.34 15.60
C ARG A 834 21.34 -16.12 16.34
N HIS A 835 21.65 -16.01 17.63
CA HIS A 835 21.34 -14.83 18.44
C HIS A 835 22.54 -13.92 18.55
N ALA A 836 22.26 -12.64 18.80
CA ALA A 836 23.28 -11.69 19.20
C ALA A 836 23.89 -12.15 20.54
N MET A 837 25.21 -12.05 20.65
CA MET A 837 25.92 -12.42 21.86
C MET A 837 25.55 -11.46 23.01
N PRO A 838 25.34 -11.97 24.24
CA PRO A 838 25.06 -11.14 25.41
C PRO A 838 26.27 -10.28 25.83
N LYS A 839 26.02 -9.30 26.71
CA LYS A 839 27.05 -8.41 27.23
C LYS A 839 28.01 -9.19 28.14
N CYS A 840 29.32 -8.99 27.97
CA CYS A 840 30.33 -9.57 28.87
C CYS A 840 30.20 -9.03 30.30
N GLN A 841 30.44 -9.87 31.30
CA GLN A 841 30.42 -9.45 32.71
C GLN A 841 31.54 -8.46 33.02
N SER A 842 32.72 -8.65 32.41
CA SER A 842 33.85 -7.73 32.50
C SER A 842 33.94 -6.84 31.26
N SER A 843 34.08 -5.53 31.46
CA SER A 843 34.33 -4.54 30.39
C SER A 843 35.73 -4.66 29.78
N HIS A 844 36.61 -5.48 30.37
CA HIS A 844 37.98 -5.72 29.90
C HIS A 844 38.24 -7.19 29.56
N ALA A 845 37.18 -7.95 29.22
CA ALA A 845 37.31 -9.35 28.84
C ALA A 845 38.30 -9.52 27.67
N SER A 846 39.33 -10.35 27.87
CA SER A 846 40.27 -10.69 26.80
C SER A 846 39.54 -11.39 25.63
N VAL A 847 40.14 -11.40 24.44
CA VAL A 847 39.56 -12.10 23.27
C VAL A 847 39.29 -13.57 23.59
N GLY A 848 40.16 -14.22 24.38
CA GLY A 848 39.94 -15.60 24.86
C GLY A 848 38.71 -15.73 25.74
N GLN A 849 38.51 -14.81 26.69
CA GLN A 849 37.33 -14.78 27.56
C GLN A 849 36.04 -14.51 26.78
N GLN A 850 36.07 -13.61 25.78
CA GLN A 850 34.90 -13.34 24.94
C GLN A 850 34.46 -14.58 24.14
N VAL A 851 35.40 -15.39 23.68
CA VAL A 851 35.12 -16.65 22.96
C VAL A 851 34.62 -17.74 23.91
N GLU A 852 35.19 -17.86 25.11
CA GLU A 852 34.72 -18.82 26.14
C GLU A 852 33.32 -18.46 26.68
N GLU A 853 33.09 -17.20 27.03
CA GLU A 853 31.84 -16.70 27.60
C GLU A 853 30.77 -16.41 26.52
N LYS A 854 31.12 -16.48 25.23
CA LYS A 854 30.26 -16.14 24.08
C LYS A 854 29.59 -14.77 24.25
N CYS A 855 30.35 -13.77 24.65
CA CYS A 855 29.85 -12.44 24.99
C CYS A 855 30.57 -11.35 24.18
N VAL A 856 29.95 -10.16 24.11
CA VAL A 856 30.54 -8.97 23.47
C VAL A 856 30.68 -7.84 24.48
N ILE A 857 31.81 -7.15 24.42
CA ILE A 857 32.04 -5.95 25.23
C ILE A 857 31.21 -4.80 24.65
N GLU A 858 30.49 -4.11 25.53
CA GLU A 858 29.74 -2.92 25.16
C GLU A 858 30.70 -1.77 24.82
N GLU A 859 30.66 -1.33 23.57
CA GLU A 859 31.34 -0.14 23.08
C GLU A 859 30.54 1.07 23.54
N ILE A 860 31.17 1.94 24.32
CA ILE A 860 30.64 3.26 24.62
C ILE A 860 31.14 4.18 23.51
N PRO A 861 30.28 4.67 22.60
CA PRO A 861 30.72 5.59 21.57
C PRO A 861 31.24 6.87 22.22
N GLU A 862 32.43 7.32 21.83
CA GLU A 862 32.93 8.63 22.25
C GLU A 862 32.16 9.71 21.48
N GLY A 863 31.74 10.78 22.15
CA GLY A 863 31.05 11.91 21.53
C GLY A 863 29.97 12.54 22.39
N ILE A 864 29.14 13.36 21.75
CA ILE A 864 28.00 14.03 22.38
C ILE A 864 26.77 13.11 22.29
N ASP A 865 26.22 12.73 23.44
CA ASP A 865 24.97 11.97 23.57
C ASP A 865 23.75 12.91 23.42
N LEU A 866 22.87 12.58 22.49
CA LEU A 866 21.61 13.28 22.24
C LEU A 866 20.44 12.30 22.28
N PRO A 867 19.25 12.72 22.76
CA PRO A 867 18.08 11.87 22.78
C PRO A 867 17.55 11.56 21.37
N GLY A 868 16.92 10.39 21.18
CA GLY A 868 16.48 9.89 19.88
C GLY A 868 15.38 10.70 19.18
N ASN A 869 14.77 11.67 19.87
CA ASN A 869 13.82 12.64 19.31
C ASN A 869 14.49 13.95 18.85
N GLN A 870 15.78 14.13 19.10
CA GLN A 870 16.54 15.32 18.74
C GLN A 870 17.36 15.08 17.47
N HIS A 871 17.10 15.90 16.44
CA HIS A 871 17.68 15.78 15.11
C HIS A 871 18.57 16.97 14.72
N PHE A 872 18.97 17.76 15.69
CA PHE A 872 19.84 18.92 15.51
C PHE A 872 20.77 19.12 16.70
N TYR A 873 21.94 19.69 16.45
CA TYR A 873 22.90 20.04 17.50
C TYR A 873 23.83 21.17 17.06
N THR A 874 24.17 22.06 18.00
CA THR A 874 25.09 23.18 17.74
C THR A 874 26.47 22.86 18.29
N LEU A 875 27.43 22.66 17.39
CA LEU A 875 28.86 22.61 17.72
C LEU A 875 29.34 24.01 18.08
N ALA A 876 30.12 24.13 19.15
CA ALA A 876 30.70 25.40 19.62
C ALA A 876 32.21 25.25 19.87
N GLN A 877 32.90 26.38 20.05
CA GLN A 877 34.36 26.46 20.28
C GLN A 877 35.21 26.00 19.08
N LEU A 878 34.72 26.25 17.87
CA LEU A 878 35.42 25.91 16.62
C LEU A 878 36.36 27.05 16.19
N GLU A 879 37.41 26.70 15.45
CA GLU A 879 38.27 27.66 14.77
C GLU A 879 37.63 28.19 13.47
N PRO A 880 37.82 29.49 13.13
CA PRO A 880 37.31 30.13 11.91
C PRO A 880 37.92 29.54 10.63
N GLU A 881 37.19 29.63 9.51
CA GLU A 881 37.61 29.14 8.17
C GLU A 881 38.06 27.67 8.10
N THR A 882 37.77 26.89 9.13
CA THR A 882 38.25 25.52 9.27
C THR A 882 37.18 24.52 8.86
N THR A 883 37.58 23.51 8.10
CA THR A 883 36.70 22.39 7.75
C THR A 883 36.73 21.35 8.85
N TYR A 884 35.54 20.95 9.32
CA TYR A 884 35.35 19.88 10.28
C TYR A 884 34.70 18.68 9.60
N ARG A 885 35.20 17.49 9.91
CA ARG A 885 34.51 16.24 9.60
C ARG A 885 33.62 15.90 10.78
N VAL A 886 32.32 15.91 10.53
CA VAL A 886 31.28 15.59 11.52
C VAL A 886 30.80 14.18 11.25
N THR A 887 30.68 13.37 12.31
CA THR A 887 30.08 12.04 12.22
C THR A 887 28.87 11.93 13.14
N VAL A 888 27.80 11.30 12.65
CA VAL A 888 26.58 11.07 13.41
C VAL A 888 26.22 9.58 13.36
N ARG A 889 25.92 9.00 14.52
CA ARG A 889 25.46 7.62 14.70
C ARG A 889 24.10 7.59 15.37
N ALA A 890 23.19 6.74 14.93
CA ALA A 890 21.90 6.49 15.59
C ALA A 890 21.97 5.18 16.37
N CYS A 891 21.48 5.11 17.60
CA CYS A 891 21.49 3.87 18.39
C CYS A 891 20.07 3.45 18.76
N VAL A 892 19.80 2.15 18.55
CA VAL A 892 18.53 1.51 18.85
C VAL A 892 18.51 1.02 20.30
N ASP A 893 17.34 1.05 20.93
CA ASP A 893 17.16 0.51 22.29
C ASP A 893 17.20 -1.02 22.31
N GLY A 894 17.80 -1.60 23.36
CA GLY A 894 17.82 -3.05 23.57
C GLY A 894 18.83 -3.86 22.74
N VAL A 895 19.70 -3.22 21.95
CA VAL A 895 20.74 -3.91 21.14
C VAL A 895 22.13 -3.48 21.59
N ILE A 896 22.96 -4.43 22.06
CA ILE A 896 24.36 -4.19 22.45
C ILE A 896 25.16 -3.79 21.22
N ASN A 897 25.90 -2.68 21.30
CA ASN A 897 26.60 -2.06 20.17
C ASN A 897 25.66 -1.77 18.97
N GLY A 898 24.38 -1.53 19.26
CA GLY A 898 23.32 -1.29 18.27
C GLY A 898 23.33 0.10 17.63
N CYS A 899 24.50 0.75 17.56
CA CYS A 899 24.67 2.05 16.93
C CYS A 899 24.96 1.90 15.43
N SER A 900 24.36 2.71 14.57
CA SER A 900 24.55 2.67 13.11
C SER A 900 26.03 2.81 12.73
N THR A 901 26.36 2.49 11.48
CA THR A 901 27.63 2.96 10.92
C THR A 901 27.65 4.50 10.97
N PRO A 902 28.83 5.12 11.20
CA PRO A 902 28.94 6.57 11.19
C PRO A 902 28.57 7.09 9.79
N ALA A 903 27.63 8.04 9.75
CA ALA A 903 27.44 8.87 8.58
C ALA A 903 28.31 10.11 8.75
N GLU A 904 28.99 10.53 7.68
CA GLU A 904 29.94 11.63 7.73
C GLU A 904 29.51 12.79 6.82
N ALA A 905 29.80 14.01 7.26
CA ALA A 905 29.74 15.19 6.42
C ALA A 905 30.91 16.13 6.72
N LEU A 906 31.41 16.78 5.67
CA LEU A 906 32.37 17.87 5.80
C LEU A 906 31.59 19.18 5.90
N VAL A 907 31.81 19.92 6.97
CA VAL A 907 31.16 21.20 7.23
C VAL A 907 32.22 22.23 7.58
N GLN A 908 32.15 23.40 6.96
CA GLN A 908 33.14 24.46 7.16
C GLN A 908 32.58 25.56 8.05
N THR A 909 33.38 26.03 9.01
CA THR A 909 33.06 27.23 9.78
C THR A 909 33.22 28.49 8.92
N THR A 910 32.33 29.47 9.11
CA THR A 910 32.43 30.75 8.41
C THR A 910 33.69 31.51 8.80
N SER A 911 34.14 32.47 7.98
CA SER A 911 35.32 33.25 8.28
C SER A 911 35.05 34.33 9.32
N LEU A 912 36.06 34.77 10.08
CA LEU A 912 35.95 35.95 10.95
C LEU A 912 35.55 37.21 10.16
N ARG A 913 35.97 37.31 8.89
CA ARG A 913 35.58 38.40 8.00
C ARG A 913 34.11 38.30 7.61
N MET A 914 33.63 37.10 7.30
CA MET A 914 32.23 36.83 6.96
C MET A 914 31.34 36.97 8.19
N GLU A 915 31.79 36.55 9.37
CA GLU A 915 31.08 36.77 10.64
C GLU A 915 30.99 38.26 10.98
N ARG A 916 32.07 39.03 10.80
CA ARG A 916 32.05 40.49 10.98
C ARG A 916 31.10 41.17 10.00
N PHE A 917 31.13 40.74 8.73
CA PHE A 917 30.20 41.15 7.69
C PHE A 917 28.74 40.80 8.04
N MET A 918 28.46 39.55 8.44
CA MET A 918 27.12 39.11 8.86
C MET A 918 26.66 39.80 10.16
N ARG A 919 27.60 40.31 10.97
CA ARG A 919 27.31 41.08 12.19
C ARG A 919 27.37 42.59 11.97
N GLY A 920 27.63 43.11 10.78
CA GLY A 920 27.68 44.55 10.59
C GLY A 920 28.81 45.31 11.29
N VAL A 921 30.05 44.81 11.22
CA VAL A 921 31.26 45.55 11.70
C VAL A 921 32.40 45.49 10.70
#